data_AF-A0A355PII2-F1
#
_entry.id   AF-A0A355PII2-F1
#
_cell.length_a   1.000
_cell.length_b   1.000
_cell.length_c   1.000
_cell.angle_alpha   90.00
_cell.angle_beta   90.00
_cell.angle_gamma   90.00
#
_symmetry.space_group_name_H-M   'P 1'
#
loop_
_entity.id
_entity.type
_entity.pdbx_description
1 polymer ?
#
loop_
_entity_poly.entity_id
_entity_poly.type
_entity_poly.pdbx_seq_one_letter_code
_entity_poly.pdbx_strand_id
1 'polypeptide(L)'
;MSDINWRLAARSLKRDLRAADVRALFVALVLAVAASTMIAFFLDRLERGLERQAGQMLGGDLVLEQRDPFPEELRNTLEQAGFTLSDQVDLVSMISQGERFQPASLKAVDDVYPHYGVSHVDRGSGVEQIASGPPAGEAWADPRLAELIEIEIGDRVQVGQTELTISGIIEREADQSAGFGNFNPRLMLNTADLEATGLVQPGSRIEFELLAAGPPTALDQVQGLLAQLRRDGVEVRDVRVDRPQLGNALQRAESYLGLAGLAAVLLAGVAVAMSTRRYVERHLDTAALLRCFGASQYQLVTIFSLQLIGLALMASLIGALLGLVGQAVLLWLLTSFLPMTLPPPGIMPLWLGIFTALAVLVGFAGPTLLRIKQVSALKVLRRELDPLPPAAWLVVGVASIVFGGLLWLYSGSFPLALALLVGGSALLALLWGVSSLLLNGLLRAVQRLKGGGEWVQAFRLGGRQLARRKQAGLGQLLAFSVTFFAMAMIVLVRGDLLTTWQDQLPEDTPNYFAINIQPGERDAFEQAVAPRVDTQSTLYPMVRGRITEINGQAPRDAVPADARGDNSLRRELNLTWQSELPEGNQVVAGQWFTPESEPEGWMSEVDATPSSDSETVPISVEDGLAERLGLGLGDEITFAVGSDSITTRIESLRSLNWDSFNPNFFV
;
A
#
# COMPACT_ATOMS: atom_id res chain seq x y z
N MET A 1 14.31 3.86 51.44
CA MET A 1 13.62 5.11 51.04
C MET A 1 12.79 4.95 49.75
N SER A 2 13.20 4.11 48.80
CA SER A 2 12.43 3.78 47.58
C SER A 2 11.03 3.21 47.86
N ASP A 3 10.89 2.27 48.81
CA ASP A 3 9.59 1.64 49.13
C ASP A 3 8.55 2.61 49.69
N ILE A 4 9.00 3.65 50.40
CA ILE A 4 8.12 4.68 50.96
C ILE A 4 7.55 5.53 49.81
N ASN A 5 8.37 5.90 48.83
CA ASN A 5 7.94 6.67 47.67
C ASN A 5 6.92 5.90 46.82
N TRP A 6 7.14 4.59 46.61
CA TRP A 6 6.19 3.72 45.89
C TRP A 6 4.85 3.59 46.61
N ARG A 7 4.87 3.31 47.92
CA ARG A 7 3.64 3.19 48.72
C ARG A 7 2.86 4.50 48.80
N LEU A 8 3.57 5.63 48.92
CA LEU A 8 2.97 6.96 48.90
C LEU A 8 2.34 7.24 47.53
N ALA A 9 3.07 7.03 46.44
CA ALA A 9 2.60 7.21 45.07
C ALA A 9 1.34 6.37 44.77
N ALA A 10 1.32 5.09 45.17
CA ALA A 10 0.18 4.21 44.95
C ALA A 10 -1.07 4.64 45.76
N ARG A 11 -0.89 5.04 47.02
CA ARG A 11 -2.00 5.54 47.86
C ARG A 11 -2.55 6.86 47.37
N SER A 12 -1.70 7.79 46.96
CA SER A 12 -2.12 9.05 46.35
C SER A 12 -2.82 8.80 45.03
N LEU A 13 -2.29 7.93 44.16
CA LEU A 13 -2.90 7.63 42.87
C LEU A 13 -4.33 7.07 43.02
N LYS A 14 -4.53 6.14 43.96
CA LYS A 14 -5.87 5.61 44.27
C LYS A 14 -6.84 6.69 44.74
N ARG A 15 -6.37 7.66 45.52
CA ARG A 15 -7.18 8.81 45.97
C ARG A 15 -7.45 9.77 44.81
N ASP A 16 -6.43 10.07 44.03
CA ASP A 16 -6.45 11.10 43.00
C ASP A 16 -7.24 10.65 41.76
N LEU A 17 -7.36 9.33 41.51
CA LEU A 17 -8.29 8.74 40.53
C LEU A 17 -9.77 9.12 40.77
N ARG A 18 -10.15 9.60 41.96
CA ARG A 18 -11.51 10.12 42.20
C ARG A 18 -11.68 11.56 41.69
N ALA A 19 -10.58 12.29 41.55
CA ALA A 19 -10.59 13.67 41.08
C ALA A 19 -10.91 13.73 39.57
N ALA A 20 -11.67 14.74 39.16
CA ALA A 20 -12.18 14.86 37.80
C ALA A 20 -11.07 15.13 36.75
N ASP A 21 -10.02 15.85 37.15
CA ASP A 21 -8.84 16.15 36.34
C ASP A 21 -7.98 14.91 36.04
N VAL A 22 -7.76 14.06 37.05
CA VAL A 22 -7.04 12.79 36.84
C VAL A 22 -7.88 11.79 36.05
N ARG A 23 -9.20 11.76 36.25
CA ARG A 23 -10.09 10.93 35.40
C ARG A 23 -10.09 11.38 33.95
N ALA A 24 -10.13 12.69 33.70
CA ALA A 24 -10.02 13.21 32.34
C ALA A 24 -8.69 12.84 31.70
N LEU A 25 -7.58 12.96 32.45
CA LEU A 25 -6.25 12.53 32.01
C LEU A 25 -6.22 11.01 31.71
N PHE A 26 -6.77 10.20 32.61
CA PHE A 26 -6.82 8.75 32.46
C PHE A 26 -7.64 8.32 31.25
N VAL A 27 -8.85 8.87 31.08
CA VAL A 27 -9.71 8.57 29.93
C VAL A 27 -9.06 9.02 28.63
N ALA A 28 -8.42 10.19 28.59
CA ALA A 28 -7.69 10.66 27.41
C ALA A 28 -6.55 9.69 27.03
N LEU A 29 -5.78 9.22 28.02
CA LEU A 29 -4.71 8.23 27.77
C LEU A 29 -5.29 6.87 27.31
N VAL A 30 -6.35 6.38 27.95
CA VAL A 30 -7.02 5.12 27.57
C VAL A 30 -7.53 5.20 26.13
N LEU A 31 -8.20 6.29 25.75
CA LEU A 31 -8.73 6.49 24.41
C LEU A 31 -7.61 6.60 23.36
N ALA A 32 -6.52 7.30 23.69
CA ALA A 32 -5.35 7.40 22.82
C ALA A 32 -4.79 6.01 22.47
N VAL A 33 -4.59 5.19 23.50
CA VAL A 33 -4.04 3.84 23.34
C VAL A 33 -5.03 2.92 22.68
N ALA A 34 -6.32 2.99 23.03
CA ALA A 34 -7.34 2.17 22.41
C ALA A 34 -7.44 2.44 20.90
N ALA A 35 -7.47 3.71 20.50
CA ALA A 35 -7.52 4.09 19.09
C ALA A 35 -6.24 3.67 18.35
N SER A 36 -5.05 3.97 18.88
CA SER A 36 -3.79 3.60 18.21
C SER A 36 -3.61 2.09 18.11
N THR A 37 -3.93 1.35 19.18
CA THR A 37 -3.82 -0.10 19.22
C THR A 37 -4.82 -0.76 18.27
N MET A 38 -6.08 -0.28 18.24
CA MET A 38 -7.10 -0.76 17.30
C MET A 38 -6.66 -0.58 15.84
N ILE A 39 -6.19 0.61 15.47
CA ILE A 39 -5.75 0.93 14.12
C ILE A 39 -4.53 0.09 13.73
N ALA A 40 -3.52 0.01 14.62
CA ALA A 40 -2.31 -0.76 14.36
C ALA A 40 -2.58 -2.26 14.18
N PHE A 41 -3.46 -2.84 15.01
CA PHE A 41 -3.87 -4.24 14.85
C PHE A 41 -4.68 -4.49 13.58
N PHE A 42 -5.53 -3.53 13.20
CA PHE A 42 -6.32 -3.65 11.97
C PHE A 42 -5.43 -3.58 10.73
N LEU A 43 -4.50 -2.62 10.67
CA LEU A 43 -3.54 -2.46 9.58
C LEU A 43 -2.64 -3.70 9.44
N ASP A 44 -2.04 -4.19 10.53
CA ASP A 44 -1.18 -5.38 10.51
C ASP A 44 -1.92 -6.63 9.99
N ARG A 45 -3.19 -6.80 10.34
CA ARG A 45 -4.00 -7.92 9.81
C ARG A 45 -4.34 -7.74 8.34
N LEU A 46 -4.67 -6.51 7.93
CA LEU A 46 -5.03 -6.20 6.56
C LEU A 46 -3.83 -6.42 5.64
N GLU A 47 -2.65 -5.93 6.02
CA GLU A 47 -1.38 -6.13 5.32
C GLU A 47 -1.06 -7.62 5.18
N ARG A 48 -1.03 -8.38 6.28
CA ARG A 48 -0.77 -9.83 6.24
C ARG A 48 -1.83 -10.61 5.46
N GLY A 49 -3.08 -10.16 5.50
CA GLY A 49 -4.18 -10.76 4.75
C GLY A 49 -4.01 -10.56 3.25
N LEU A 50 -3.61 -9.35 2.85
CA LEU A 50 -3.35 -8.99 1.47
C LEU A 50 -2.07 -9.64 0.94
N GLU A 51 -0.98 -9.68 1.73
CA GLU A 51 0.24 -10.43 1.38
C GLU A 51 -0.10 -11.90 1.11
N ARG A 52 -0.90 -12.55 1.97
CA ARG A 52 -1.32 -13.94 1.74
C ARG A 52 -2.20 -14.09 0.52
N GLN A 53 -3.15 -13.17 0.28
CA GLN A 53 -4.00 -13.24 -0.90
C GLN A 53 -3.18 -13.04 -2.17
N ALA A 54 -2.21 -12.13 -2.16
CA ALA A 54 -1.31 -11.88 -3.27
C ALA A 54 -0.40 -13.10 -3.52
N GLY A 55 0.11 -13.73 -2.46
CA GLY A 55 0.84 -15.00 -2.55
C GLY A 55 -0.03 -16.14 -3.07
N GLN A 56 -1.31 -16.21 -2.68
CA GLN A 56 -2.25 -17.15 -3.28
C GLN A 56 -2.44 -16.88 -4.77
N MET A 57 -2.65 -15.62 -5.17
CA MET A 57 -2.83 -15.28 -6.59
C MET A 57 -1.61 -15.63 -7.44
N LEU A 58 -0.39 -15.50 -6.90
CA LEU A 58 0.85 -15.88 -7.58
C LEU A 58 1.20 -17.37 -7.44
N GLY A 59 0.55 -18.11 -6.55
CA GLY A 59 0.88 -19.51 -6.26
C GLY A 59 2.03 -19.71 -5.25
N GLY A 60 2.70 -18.64 -4.80
CA GLY A 60 3.79 -18.68 -3.81
C GLY A 60 4.22 -17.27 -3.37
N ASP A 61 5.14 -17.19 -2.41
CA ASP A 61 5.74 -15.91 -1.97
C ASP A 61 6.79 -15.39 -2.97
N LEU A 62 7.43 -16.33 -3.67
CA LEU A 62 8.41 -16.09 -4.73
C LEU A 62 8.08 -17.02 -5.91
N VAL A 63 8.04 -16.46 -7.11
CA VAL A 63 7.85 -17.21 -8.35
C VAL A 63 9.02 -16.92 -9.27
N LEU A 64 9.68 -17.98 -9.74
CA LEU A 64 10.73 -17.90 -10.75
C LEU A 64 10.21 -18.49 -12.05
N GLU A 65 10.34 -17.77 -13.15
CA GLU A 65 9.87 -18.20 -14.47
C GLU A 65 11.02 -18.15 -15.48
N GLN A 66 11.19 -19.24 -16.24
CA GLN A 66 12.15 -19.29 -17.34
C GLN A 66 11.75 -20.37 -18.37
N ARG A 67 12.45 -20.46 -19.50
CA ARG A 67 12.14 -21.41 -20.58
C ARG A 67 12.84 -22.77 -20.46
N ASP A 68 13.76 -22.89 -19.52
CA ASP A 68 14.56 -24.10 -19.30
C ASP A 68 14.28 -24.67 -17.90
N PRO A 69 14.46 -25.98 -17.66
CA PRO A 69 14.34 -26.53 -16.32
C PRO A 69 15.30 -25.87 -15.32
N PHE A 70 14.84 -25.62 -14.09
CA PHE A 70 15.67 -25.03 -13.04
C PHE A 70 16.74 -26.01 -12.53
N PRO A 71 18.00 -25.56 -12.32
CA PRO A 71 19.07 -26.41 -11.83
C PRO A 71 18.84 -26.82 -10.37
N GLU A 72 19.22 -28.06 -10.04
CA GLU A 72 19.17 -28.63 -8.68
C GLU A 72 19.89 -27.77 -7.64
N GLU A 73 21.00 -27.11 -8.01
CA GLU A 73 21.75 -26.23 -7.09
C GLU A 73 20.91 -25.04 -6.59
N LEU A 74 20.08 -24.47 -7.45
CA LEU A 74 19.18 -23.37 -7.10
C LEU A 74 18.09 -23.86 -6.13
N ARG A 75 17.48 -25.01 -6.42
CA ARG A 75 16.46 -25.64 -5.57
C ARG A 75 16.99 -25.88 -4.16
N ASN A 76 18.15 -26.53 -4.05
CA ASN A 76 18.81 -26.80 -2.78
C ASN A 76 19.10 -25.52 -1.99
N THR A 77 19.46 -24.43 -2.67
CA THR A 77 19.72 -23.13 -2.02
C THR A 77 18.43 -22.52 -1.44
N LEU A 78 17.32 -22.59 -2.18
CA LEU A 78 16.02 -22.08 -1.72
C LEU A 78 15.48 -22.92 -0.55
N GLU A 79 15.57 -24.25 -0.64
CA GLU A 79 15.16 -25.13 0.46
C GLU A 79 15.99 -24.91 1.73
N GLN A 80 17.31 -24.71 1.60
CA GLN A 80 18.19 -24.39 2.73
C GLN A 80 17.86 -23.04 3.37
N ALA A 81 17.38 -22.06 2.60
CA ALA A 81 16.89 -20.80 3.13
C ALA A 81 15.55 -20.94 3.89
N GLY A 82 14.85 -22.07 3.70
CA GLY A 82 13.61 -22.42 4.39
C GLY A 82 12.34 -22.33 3.52
N PHE A 83 12.49 -22.34 2.20
CA PHE A 83 11.35 -22.40 1.27
C PHE A 83 10.85 -23.83 1.06
N THR A 84 9.54 -23.98 0.90
CA THR A 84 8.91 -25.16 0.31
C THR A 84 8.70 -24.87 -1.18
N LEU A 85 9.15 -25.75 -2.05
CA LEU A 85 9.11 -25.57 -3.50
C LEU A 85 7.97 -26.38 -4.13
N SER A 86 7.39 -25.86 -5.21
CA SER A 86 6.43 -26.56 -6.06
C SER A 86 6.76 -26.25 -7.52
N ASP A 87 6.78 -27.29 -8.35
CA ASP A 87 7.01 -27.21 -9.78
C ASP A 87 5.72 -27.04 -10.56
N GLN A 88 5.74 -26.09 -11.48
CA GLN A 88 4.69 -25.88 -12.47
C GLN A 88 5.30 -25.74 -13.87
N VAL A 89 4.60 -26.28 -14.86
CA VAL A 89 4.98 -26.15 -16.27
C VAL A 89 3.76 -25.75 -17.09
N ASP A 90 3.85 -24.60 -17.75
CA ASP A 90 2.84 -24.10 -18.67
C ASP A 90 3.30 -24.26 -20.12
N LEU A 91 2.39 -24.76 -20.96
CA LEU A 91 2.59 -24.83 -22.40
C LEU A 91 1.25 -24.81 -23.14
N VAL A 92 1.26 -24.44 -24.41
CA VAL A 92 0.06 -24.52 -25.27
C VAL A 92 0.21 -25.70 -26.21
N SER A 93 -0.82 -26.55 -26.27
CA SER A 93 -0.85 -27.71 -27.16
C SER A 93 -2.26 -28.01 -27.65
N MET A 94 -2.36 -28.91 -28.62
CA MET A 94 -3.63 -29.42 -29.12
C MET A 94 -4.10 -30.59 -28.27
N ILE A 95 -5.32 -30.48 -27.75
CA ILE A 95 -6.03 -31.61 -27.13
C ILE A 95 -7.01 -32.16 -28.15
N SER A 96 -7.18 -33.48 -28.15
CA SER A 96 -8.18 -34.12 -29.00
C SER A 96 -9.00 -35.19 -28.28
N GLN A 97 -10.25 -35.30 -28.70
CA GLN A 97 -11.16 -36.39 -28.34
C GLN A 97 -11.84 -36.84 -29.64
N GLY A 98 -11.48 -38.04 -30.12
CA GLY A 98 -11.92 -38.53 -31.42
C GLY A 98 -11.50 -37.59 -32.57
N GLU A 99 -12.46 -37.03 -33.30
CA GLU A 99 -12.24 -36.13 -34.45
C GLU A 99 -12.27 -34.64 -34.05
N ARG A 100 -12.40 -34.32 -32.76
CA ARG A 100 -12.47 -32.95 -32.27
C ARG A 100 -11.12 -32.51 -31.74
N PHE A 101 -10.71 -31.31 -32.13
CA PHE A 101 -9.40 -30.75 -31.84
C PHE A 101 -9.56 -29.34 -31.30
N GLN A 102 -8.95 -29.06 -30.15
CA GLN A 102 -8.98 -27.74 -29.53
C GLN A 102 -7.60 -27.36 -28.98
N PRO A 103 -7.06 -26.18 -29.35
CA PRO A 103 -5.90 -25.62 -28.65
C PRO A 103 -6.26 -25.32 -27.20
N ALA A 104 -5.42 -25.76 -26.28
CA ALA A 104 -5.61 -25.57 -24.84
C ALA A 104 -4.29 -25.19 -24.16
N SER A 105 -4.43 -24.46 -23.05
CA SER A 105 -3.30 -24.16 -22.15
C SER A 105 -3.14 -25.33 -21.19
N LEU A 106 -2.07 -26.09 -21.35
CA LEU A 106 -1.71 -27.17 -20.44
C LEU A 106 -0.96 -26.59 -19.24
N LYS A 107 -1.41 -26.93 -18.03
CA LYS A 107 -0.73 -26.61 -16.78
C LYS A 107 -0.39 -27.92 -16.07
N ALA A 108 0.89 -28.26 -16.03
CA ALA A 108 1.36 -29.41 -15.27
C ALA A 108 1.74 -28.94 -13.86
N VAL A 109 1.17 -29.56 -12.83
CA VAL A 109 1.46 -29.25 -11.42
C VAL A 109 1.96 -30.48 -10.69
N ASP A 110 2.82 -30.27 -9.70
CA ASP A 110 3.30 -31.35 -8.84
C ASP A 110 2.35 -31.67 -7.68
N ASP A 111 2.76 -32.60 -6.81
CA ASP A 111 1.98 -33.03 -5.65
C ASP A 111 1.99 -32.00 -4.49
N VAL A 112 2.86 -30.98 -4.55
CA VAL A 112 2.98 -29.92 -3.53
C VAL A 112 2.02 -28.78 -3.82
N TYR A 113 1.66 -28.58 -5.09
CA TYR A 113 0.67 -27.60 -5.51
C TYR A 113 -0.72 -27.89 -4.90
N PRO A 114 -1.44 -26.85 -4.41
CA PRO A 114 -1.03 -25.46 -4.29
C PRO A 114 -0.38 -25.13 -2.92
N HIS A 115 0.59 -24.20 -2.89
CA HIS A 115 1.17 -23.71 -1.62
C HIS A 115 0.15 -22.96 -0.76
N TYR A 116 -0.72 -22.20 -1.43
CA TYR A 116 -1.71 -21.33 -0.80
C TYR A 116 -3.07 -21.50 -1.47
N GLY A 117 -4.14 -21.52 -0.67
CA GLY A 117 -5.50 -21.64 -1.18
C GLY A 117 -5.94 -23.06 -1.50
N VAL A 118 -7.02 -23.17 -2.26
CA VAL A 118 -7.63 -24.44 -2.71
C VAL A 118 -8.24 -24.24 -4.10
N SER A 119 -8.17 -25.28 -4.92
CA SER A 119 -8.87 -25.32 -6.20
C SER A 119 -10.31 -25.74 -5.99
N HIS A 120 -11.25 -25.12 -6.72
CA HIS A 120 -12.65 -25.52 -6.77
C HIS A 120 -12.89 -26.36 -8.01
N VAL A 121 -13.16 -27.65 -7.81
CA VAL A 121 -13.27 -28.63 -8.89
C VAL A 121 -14.54 -29.44 -8.70
N ASP A 122 -15.34 -29.59 -9.76
CA ASP A 122 -16.46 -30.52 -9.80
C ASP A 122 -16.00 -31.87 -10.31
N ARG A 123 -16.11 -32.92 -9.48
CA ARG A 123 -15.75 -34.31 -9.83
C ARG A 123 -16.98 -35.18 -10.13
N GLY A 124 -18.14 -34.56 -10.36
CA GLY A 124 -19.43 -35.21 -10.65
C GLY A 124 -20.37 -35.30 -9.45
N SER A 125 -19.90 -34.97 -8.24
CA SER A 125 -20.69 -34.85 -7.00
C SER A 125 -21.04 -33.40 -6.64
N GLY A 126 -20.68 -32.44 -7.50
CA GLY A 126 -20.72 -31.01 -7.23
C GLY A 126 -19.32 -30.46 -6.89
N VAL A 127 -19.25 -29.14 -6.72
CA VAL A 127 -18.00 -28.40 -6.55
C VAL A 127 -17.38 -28.68 -5.18
N GLU A 128 -16.18 -29.24 -5.19
CA GLU A 128 -15.38 -29.56 -4.00
C GLU A 128 -14.16 -28.64 -3.91
N GLN A 129 -13.71 -28.36 -2.67
CA GLN A 129 -12.46 -27.63 -2.42
C GLN A 129 -11.31 -28.63 -2.27
N ILE A 130 -10.36 -28.62 -3.20
CA ILE A 130 -9.25 -29.57 -3.28
C ILE A 130 -7.93 -28.81 -3.07
N ALA A 131 -7.12 -29.31 -2.14
CA ALA A 131 -5.80 -28.77 -1.79
C ALA A 131 -4.67 -29.62 -2.41
N SER A 132 -4.86 -30.05 -3.66
CA SER A 132 -3.87 -30.80 -4.45
C SER A 132 -4.14 -30.57 -5.94
N GLY A 133 -3.17 -30.91 -6.80
CA GLY A 133 -3.41 -31.10 -8.24
C GLY A 133 -4.14 -32.41 -8.57
N PRO A 134 -4.42 -32.67 -9.87
CA PRO A 134 -4.89 -33.96 -10.33
C PRO A 134 -3.83 -35.05 -10.09
N PRO A 135 -4.23 -36.29 -9.77
CA PRO A 135 -3.29 -37.41 -9.66
C PRO A 135 -2.76 -37.81 -11.03
N ALA A 136 -1.61 -38.49 -11.06
CA ALA A 136 -1.01 -38.97 -12.30
C ALA A 136 -1.95 -39.89 -13.10
N GLY A 137 -2.03 -39.66 -14.41
CA GLY A 137 -2.94 -40.32 -15.36
C GLY A 137 -4.33 -39.67 -15.45
N GLU A 138 -4.63 -38.69 -14.61
CA GLU A 138 -5.86 -37.91 -14.63
C GLU A 138 -5.59 -36.44 -15.02
N ALA A 139 -6.62 -35.77 -15.52
CA ALA A 139 -6.58 -34.35 -15.83
C ALA A 139 -7.88 -33.66 -15.42
N TRP A 140 -7.77 -32.35 -15.14
CA TRP A 140 -8.93 -31.50 -14.90
C TRP A 140 -9.09 -30.49 -16.02
N ALA A 141 -10.29 -30.35 -16.55
CA ALA A 141 -10.59 -29.49 -17.69
C ALA A 141 -11.35 -28.22 -17.30
N ASP A 142 -11.12 -27.13 -18.00
CA ASP A 142 -11.95 -25.93 -17.93
C ASP A 142 -13.37 -26.22 -18.49
N PRO A 143 -14.45 -25.63 -17.93
CA PRO A 143 -15.81 -25.80 -18.44
C PRO A 143 -15.93 -25.49 -19.94
N ARG A 144 -15.22 -24.47 -20.44
CA ARG A 144 -15.20 -24.11 -21.86
C ARG A 144 -14.46 -25.15 -22.69
N LEU A 145 -13.40 -25.76 -22.17
CA LEU A 145 -12.77 -26.91 -22.86
C LEU A 145 -13.79 -28.03 -22.97
N ALA A 146 -14.48 -28.32 -21.86
CA ALA A 146 -15.46 -29.40 -21.81
C ALA A 146 -16.58 -29.23 -22.84
N GLU A 147 -17.10 -28.01 -23.01
CA GLU A 147 -18.09 -27.70 -24.03
C GLU A 147 -17.54 -27.77 -25.47
N LEU A 148 -16.33 -27.27 -25.73
CA LEU A 148 -15.77 -27.16 -27.09
C LEU A 148 -15.45 -28.50 -27.74
N ILE A 149 -14.99 -29.47 -26.94
CA ILE A 149 -14.71 -30.84 -27.43
C ILE A 149 -15.77 -31.86 -26.98
N GLU A 150 -16.80 -31.42 -26.25
CA GLU A 150 -17.89 -32.21 -25.65
C GLU A 150 -17.36 -33.43 -24.85
N ILE A 151 -16.48 -33.17 -23.88
CA ILE A 151 -15.96 -34.19 -22.95
C ILE A 151 -16.77 -34.18 -21.65
N GLU A 152 -17.02 -35.37 -21.11
CA GLU A 152 -17.63 -35.56 -19.78
C GLU A 152 -16.60 -36.11 -18.77
N ILE A 153 -16.93 -36.01 -17.48
CA ILE A 153 -16.11 -36.60 -16.41
C ILE A 153 -16.09 -38.13 -16.59
N GLY A 154 -14.89 -38.69 -16.68
CA GLY A 154 -14.63 -40.11 -16.96
C GLY A 154 -14.14 -40.39 -18.38
N ASP A 155 -14.27 -39.43 -19.29
CA ASP A 155 -13.77 -39.57 -20.66
C ASP A 155 -12.23 -39.51 -20.72
N ARG A 156 -11.67 -40.05 -21.81
CA ARG A 156 -10.25 -39.95 -22.11
C ARG A 156 -10.00 -38.91 -23.18
N VAL A 157 -9.01 -38.07 -22.95
CA VAL A 157 -8.53 -37.07 -23.90
C VAL A 157 -7.09 -37.36 -24.28
N GLN A 158 -6.77 -37.22 -25.56
CA GLN A 158 -5.42 -37.35 -26.07
C GLN A 158 -4.68 -36.01 -25.90
N VAL A 159 -3.55 -36.06 -25.20
CA VAL A 159 -2.64 -34.94 -24.97
C VAL A 159 -1.25 -35.32 -25.46
N GLY A 160 -0.87 -34.78 -26.62
CA GLY A 160 0.36 -35.20 -27.30
C GLY A 160 0.34 -36.69 -27.62
N GLN A 161 1.25 -37.46 -27.01
CA GLN A 161 1.39 -38.90 -27.20
C GLN A 161 0.70 -39.77 -26.12
N THR A 162 0.09 -39.15 -25.11
CA THR A 162 -0.55 -39.85 -23.99
C THR A 162 -2.06 -39.59 -23.93
N GLU A 163 -2.82 -40.54 -23.38
CA GLU A 163 -4.23 -40.35 -23.01
C GLU A 163 -4.36 -40.09 -21.52
N LEU A 164 -5.11 -39.05 -21.13
CA LEU A 164 -5.44 -38.72 -19.75
C LEU A 164 -6.94 -38.86 -19.51
N THR A 165 -7.33 -39.31 -18.32
CA THR A 165 -8.74 -39.42 -17.94
C THR A 165 -9.21 -38.11 -17.30
N ILE A 166 -10.29 -37.51 -17.81
CA ILE A 166 -10.88 -36.31 -17.24
C ILE A 166 -11.56 -36.67 -15.92
N SER A 167 -11.00 -36.26 -14.79
CA SER A 167 -11.52 -36.61 -13.46
C SER A 167 -12.19 -35.47 -12.72
N GLY A 168 -12.21 -34.28 -13.32
CA GLY A 168 -12.89 -33.10 -12.78
C GLY A 168 -12.92 -31.92 -13.74
N ILE A 169 -13.83 -30.98 -13.45
CA ILE A 169 -13.98 -29.70 -14.14
C ILE A 169 -13.57 -28.56 -13.21
N ILE A 170 -12.64 -27.71 -13.63
CA ILE A 170 -12.07 -26.64 -12.80
C ILE A 170 -12.98 -25.41 -12.88
N GLU A 171 -13.68 -25.09 -11.79
CA GLU A 171 -14.40 -23.81 -11.70
C GLU A 171 -13.47 -22.66 -11.29
N ARG A 172 -12.48 -22.96 -10.44
CA ARG A 172 -11.49 -21.99 -9.97
C ARG A 172 -10.18 -22.67 -9.59
N GLU A 173 -9.07 -22.21 -10.15
CA GLU A 173 -7.72 -22.61 -9.73
C GLU A 173 -7.37 -21.96 -8.37
N ALA A 174 -6.47 -22.60 -7.61
CA ALA A 174 -6.01 -22.09 -6.32
C ALA A 174 -5.20 -20.79 -6.47
N ASP A 175 -4.36 -20.77 -7.50
CA ASP A 175 -3.61 -19.63 -8.00
C ASP A 175 -4.25 -19.07 -9.27
N GLN A 176 -4.04 -17.79 -9.55
CA GLN A 176 -4.52 -17.17 -10.79
C GLN A 176 -3.31 -16.86 -11.65
N SER A 177 -2.93 -17.81 -12.50
CA SER A 177 -1.87 -17.59 -13.49
C SER A 177 -2.23 -16.36 -14.33
N ALA A 178 -1.39 -15.33 -14.32
CA ALA A 178 -1.58 -14.14 -15.13
C ALA A 178 -0.81 -14.31 -16.44
N GLY A 179 -1.48 -14.29 -17.59
CA GLY A 179 -0.80 -14.42 -18.88
C GLY A 179 -1.72 -14.68 -20.07
N PHE A 180 -1.16 -14.63 -21.28
CA PHE A 180 -1.90 -14.88 -22.53
C PHE A 180 -2.41 -16.33 -22.65
N GLY A 181 -1.86 -17.28 -21.88
CA GLY A 181 -2.34 -18.66 -21.83
C GLY A 181 -3.82 -18.78 -21.39
N ASN A 182 -4.31 -17.85 -20.57
CA ASN A 182 -5.70 -17.81 -20.11
C ASN A 182 -6.72 -17.57 -21.23
N PHE A 183 -6.30 -17.10 -22.41
CA PHE A 183 -7.21 -16.97 -23.55
C PHE A 183 -7.62 -18.34 -24.11
N ASN A 184 -6.76 -19.34 -23.99
CA ASN A 184 -7.07 -20.72 -24.34
C ASN A 184 -7.74 -21.39 -23.13
N PRO A 185 -8.69 -22.32 -23.35
CA PRO A 185 -9.27 -23.06 -22.24
C PRO A 185 -8.19 -23.95 -21.58
N ARG A 186 -8.26 -24.09 -20.25
CA ARG A 186 -7.24 -24.77 -19.43
C ARG A 186 -7.44 -26.29 -19.42
N LEU A 187 -6.34 -27.04 -19.42
CA LEU A 187 -6.28 -28.43 -18.96
C LEU A 187 -5.13 -28.55 -17.95
N MET A 188 -5.45 -28.96 -16.72
CA MET A 188 -4.46 -29.22 -15.67
C MET A 188 -4.14 -30.72 -15.61
N LEU A 189 -2.86 -31.07 -15.51
CA LEU A 189 -2.36 -32.44 -15.38
C LEU A 189 -1.24 -32.52 -14.32
N ASN A 190 -0.79 -33.72 -13.98
CA ASN A 190 0.33 -33.91 -13.08
C ASN A 190 1.67 -33.79 -13.82
N THR A 191 2.71 -33.21 -13.20
CA THR A 191 4.05 -33.11 -13.78
C THR A 191 4.67 -34.47 -14.11
N ALA A 192 4.30 -35.54 -13.41
CA ALA A 192 4.74 -36.90 -13.71
C ALA A 192 4.29 -37.39 -15.09
N ASP A 193 3.19 -36.88 -15.64
CA ASP A 193 2.68 -37.27 -16.96
C ASP A 193 3.30 -36.44 -18.10
N LEU A 194 3.98 -35.33 -17.78
CA LEU A 194 4.48 -34.36 -18.76
C LEU A 194 5.48 -35.00 -19.75
N GLU A 195 6.42 -35.81 -19.27
CA GLU A 195 7.38 -36.50 -20.15
C GLU A 195 6.67 -37.47 -21.09
N ALA A 196 5.65 -38.19 -20.60
CA ALA A 196 4.88 -39.15 -21.39
C ALA A 196 4.06 -38.49 -22.50
N THR A 197 3.69 -37.20 -22.36
CA THR A 197 3.02 -36.46 -23.44
C THR A 197 3.90 -36.28 -24.67
N GLY A 198 5.22 -36.35 -24.54
CA GLY A 198 6.17 -36.08 -25.61
C GLY A 198 6.12 -34.64 -26.12
N LEU A 199 5.51 -33.70 -25.38
CA LEU A 199 5.40 -32.28 -25.78
C LEU A 199 6.63 -31.46 -25.43
N VAL A 200 7.47 -31.97 -24.52
CA VAL A 200 8.75 -31.36 -24.13
C VAL A 200 9.80 -31.66 -25.19
N GLN A 201 9.88 -30.81 -26.21
CA GLN A 201 10.80 -30.95 -27.33
C GLN A 201 11.53 -29.64 -27.63
N PRO A 202 12.71 -29.68 -28.28
CA PRO A 202 13.37 -28.48 -28.78
C PRO A 202 12.44 -27.69 -29.72
N GLY A 203 12.22 -26.42 -29.40
CA GLY A 203 11.32 -25.54 -30.16
C GLY A 203 9.90 -25.43 -29.59
N SER A 204 9.52 -26.29 -28.63
CA SER A 204 8.30 -26.09 -27.84
C SER A 204 8.39 -24.81 -27.02
N ARG A 205 7.28 -24.06 -26.95
CA ARG A 205 7.16 -22.89 -26.10
C ARG A 205 6.67 -23.34 -24.74
N ILE A 206 7.61 -23.57 -23.83
CA ILE A 206 7.37 -24.07 -22.48
C ILE A 206 7.84 -23.01 -21.50
N GLU A 207 7.07 -22.81 -20.45
CA GLU A 207 7.36 -21.94 -19.34
C GLU A 207 7.47 -22.82 -18.08
N PHE A 208 8.68 -22.88 -17.52
CA PHE A 208 8.95 -23.56 -16.27
C PHE A 208 8.82 -22.53 -15.15
N GLU A 209 7.95 -22.83 -14.20
CA GLU A 209 7.70 -22.00 -13.02
C GLU A 209 8.13 -22.77 -11.77
N LEU A 210 8.92 -22.11 -10.91
CA LEU A 210 9.27 -22.62 -9.59
C LEU A 210 8.62 -21.73 -8.53
N LEU A 211 7.58 -22.27 -7.90
CA LEU A 211 6.83 -21.59 -6.84
C LEU A 211 7.47 -21.89 -5.49
N ALA A 212 7.79 -20.86 -4.72
CA ALA A 212 8.40 -20.99 -3.40
C ALA A 212 7.56 -20.31 -2.31
N ALA A 213 7.22 -21.06 -1.27
CA ALA A 213 6.52 -20.56 -0.08
C ALA A 213 7.41 -20.64 1.16
N GLY A 214 7.52 -19.56 1.92
CA GLY A 214 8.46 -19.50 3.04
C GLY A 214 8.36 -18.25 3.90
N PRO A 215 9.06 -18.22 5.05
CA PRO A 215 9.04 -17.05 5.92
C PRO A 215 9.75 -15.85 5.27
N PRO A 216 9.37 -14.60 5.60
CA PRO A 216 10.02 -13.40 5.04
C PRO A 216 11.55 -13.37 5.20
N THR A 217 12.07 -13.97 6.28
CA THR A 217 13.51 -14.06 6.55
C THR A 217 14.27 -14.94 5.55
N ALA A 218 13.59 -15.88 4.87
CA ALA A 218 14.19 -16.71 3.83
C ALA A 218 14.45 -15.87 2.56
N LEU A 219 13.50 -15.01 2.22
CA LEU A 219 13.57 -14.11 1.06
C LEU A 219 14.74 -13.12 1.19
N ASP A 220 14.92 -12.53 2.39
CA ASP A 220 16.02 -11.61 2.68
C ASP A 220 17.40 -12.27 2.48
N GLN A 221 17.53 -13.58 2.73
CA GLN A 221 18.78 -14.31 2.55
C GLN A 221 19.13 -14.55 1.08
N VAL A 222 18.12 -14.67 0.21
CA VAL A 222 18.31 -15.01 -1.21
C VAL A 222 18.24 -13.79 -2.14
N GLN A 223 17.98 -12.57 -1.64
CA GLN A 223 17.90 -11.35 -2.47
C GLN A 223 19.10 -11.16 -3.42
N GLY A 224 20.32 -11.43 -2.96
CA GLY A 224 21.52 -11.31 -3.80
C GLY A 224 21.53 -12.32 -4.96
N LEU A 225 21.04 -13.54 -4.71
CA LEU A 225 20.86 -14.57 -5.73
C LEU A 225 19.75 -14.18 -6.71
N LEU A 226 18.61 -13.69 -6.21
CA LEU A 226 17.50 -13.22 -7.05
C LEU A 226 17.93 -12.08 -7.99
N ALA A 227 18.75 -11.14 -7.51
CA ALA A 227 19.32 -10.08 -8.34
C ALA A 227 20.30 -10.61 -9.41
N GLN A 228 20.99 -11.72 -9.15
CA GLN A 228 21.79 -12.39 -10.16
C GLN A 228 20.90 -13.10 -11.20
N LEU A 229 19.90 -13.86 -10.74
CA LEU A 229 18.95 -14.56 -11.62
C LEU A 229 18.22 -13.59 -12.57
N ARG A 230 17.80 -12.41 -12.08
CA ARG A 230 17.22 -11.37 -12.95
C ARG A 230 18.17 -10.93 -14.07
N ARG A 231 19.47 -10.78 -13.79
CA ARG A 231 20.49 -10.43 -14.80
C ARG A 231 20.74 -11.57 -15.79
N ASP A 232 20.60 -12.81 -15.34
CA ASP A 232 20.71 -14.01 -16.16
C ASP A 232 19.44 -14.26 -17.01
N GLY A 233 18.38 -13.49 -16.78
CA GLY A 233 17.14 -13.53 -17.55
C GLY A 233 16.07 -14.45 -16.97
N VAL A 234 16.16 -14.82 -15.69
CA VAL A 234 15.03 -15.43 -14.99
C VAL A 234 14.05 -14.32 -14.62
N GLU A 235 12.78 -14.52 -14.94
CA GLU A 235 11.73 -13.62 -14.45
C GLU A 235 11.47 -13.95 -12.99
N VAL A 236 11.72 -12.99 -12.10
CA VAL A 236 11.61 -13.17 -10.66
C VAL A 236 10.49 -12.29 -10.16
N ARG A 237 9.38 -12.92 -9.76
CA ARG A 237 8.20 -12.25 -9.20
C ARG A 237 8.18 -12.46 -7.69
N ASP A 238 8.34 -11.36 -6.96
CA ASP A 238 8.23 -11.28 -5.50
C ASP A 238 6.89 -10.62 -5.15
N VAL A 239 6.05 -11.32 -4.38
CA VAL A 239 4.74 -10.83 -3.94
C VAL A 239 4.81 -9.45 -3.29
N ARG A 240 5.93 -9.12 -2.62
CA ARG A 240 6.10 -7.89 -1.85
C ARG A 240 6.52 -6.70 -2.71
N VAL A 241 7.07 -6.95 -3.89
CA VAL A 241 7.65 -5.93 -4.77
C VAL A 241 6.84 -5.75 -6.06
N ASP A 242 6.41 -6.84 -6.69
CA ASP A 242 6.02 -6.85 -8.10
C ASP A 242 4.50 -6.69 -8.36
N ARG A 243 3.70 -6.33 -7.35
CA ARG A 243 2.25 -5.99 -7.48
C ARG A 243 1.93 -4.60 -6.89
N PRO A 244 2.43 -3.50 -7.49
CA PRO A 244 2.25 -2.15 -6.99
C PRO A 244 0.78 -1.68 -6.94
N GLN A 245 -0.14 -2.26 -7.72
CA GLN A 245 -1.53 -1.78 -7.79
C GLN A 245 -2.30 -2.01 -6.47
N LEU A 246 -2.20 -3.22 -5.90
CA LEU A 246 -2.79 -3.53 -4.59
C LEU A 246 -2.01 -2.82 -3.48
N GLY A 247 -0.68 -2.75 -3.61
CA GLY A 247 0.21 -2.07 -2.69
C GLY A 247 -0.09 -0.57 -2.57
N ASN A 248 -0.31 0.14 -3.67
CA ASN A 248 -0.52 1.58 -3.69
C ASN A 248 -1.84 1.99 -3.05
N ALA A 249 -2.94 1.29 -3.35
CA ALA A 249 -4.24 1.55 -2.72
C ALA A 249 -4.18 1.27 -1.22
N LEU A 250 -3.54 0.16 -0.83
CA LEU A 250 -3.33 -0.19 0.57
C LEU A 250 -2.42 0.82 1.28
N GLN A 251 -1.33 1.25 0.67
CA GLN A 251 -0.39 2.22 1.23
C GLN A 251 -1.06 3.59 1.43
N ARG A 252 -1.97 3.99 0.52
CA ARG A 252 -2.81 5.17 0.70
C ARG A 252 -3.79 4.99 1.87
N ALA A 253 -4.43 3.82 1.99
CA ALA A 253 -5.31 3.50 3.11
C ALA A 253 -4.55 3.44 4.45
N GLU A 254 -3.33 2.91 4.46
CA GLU A 254 -2.42 2.90 5.60
C GLU A 254 -2.04 4.32 5.99
N SER A 255 -1.65 5.15 5.02
CA SER A 255 -1.35 6.56 5.25
C SER A 255 -2.56 7.30 5.84
N TYR A 256 -3.76 7.04 5.34
CA TYR A 256 -5.00 7.61 5.87
C TYR A 256 -5.30 7.20 7.30
N LEU A 257 -5.28 5.89 7.57
CA LEU A 257 -5.53 5.34 8.89
C LEU A 257 -4.44 5.78 9.88
N GLY A 258 -3.19 5.90 9.41
CA GLY A 258 -2.06 6.47 10.13
C GLY A 258 -2.29 7.94 10.48
N LEU A 259 -2.75 8.76 9.53
CA LEU A 259 -3.13 10.16 9.77
C LEU A 259 -4.30 10.30 10.75
N ALA A 260 -5.30 9.43 10.65
CA ALA A 260 -6.43 9.38 11.58
C ALA A 260 -5.97 8.97 13.00
N GLY A 261 -5.07 7.99 13.10
CA GLY A 261 -4.43 7.58 14.35
C GLY A 261 -3.61 8.70 14.97
N LEU A 262 -2.81 9.40 14.16
CA LEU A 262 -2.03 10.56 14.58
C LEU A 262 -2.93 11.69 15.08
N ALA A 263 -4.04 11.98 14.38
CA ALA A 263 -5.02 12.96 14.81
C ALA A 263 -5.63 12.57 16.16
N ALA A 264 -5.99 11.29 16.37
CA ALA A 264 -6.46 10.81 17.67
C ALA A 264 -5.40 10.96 18.78
N VAL A 265 -4.13 10.65 18.48
CA VAL A 265 -2.99 10.82 19.40
C VAL A 265 -2.78 12.30 19.74
N LEU A 266 -2.89 13.19 18.75
CA LEU A 266 -2.77 14.62 18.94
C LEU A 266 -3.92 15.19 19.79
N LEU A 267 -5.17 14.75 19.54
CA LEU A 267 -6.34 15.13 20.33
C LEU A 267 -6.18 14.68 21.79
N ALA A 268 -5.73 13.45 21.99
CA ALA A 268 -5.39 12.94 23.31
C ALA A 268 -4.24 13.72 23.93
N GLY A 269 -3.21 14.08 23.17
CA GLY A 269 -2.08 14.89 23.61
C GLY A 269 -2.51 16.27 24.12
N VAL A 270 -3.41 16.95 23.40
CA VAL A 270 -4.02 18.21 23.84
C VAL A 270 -4.81 18.02 25.13
N ALA A 271 -5.65 16.98 25.22
CA ALA A 271 -6.41 16.66 26.42
C ALA A 271 -5.50 16.32 27.62
N VAL A 272 -4.41 15.59 27.39
CA VAL A 272 -3.37 15.26 28.37
C VAL A 272 -2.65 16.53 28.83
N ALA A 273 -2.24 17.42 27.93
CA ALA A 273 -1.58 18.67 28.28
C ALA A 273 -2.48 19.56 29.16
N MET A 274 -3.76 19.70 28.79
CA MET A 274 -4.74 20.48 29.56
C MET A 274 -5.03 19.85 30.93
N SER A 275 -5.25 18.54 30.98
CA SER A 275 -5.56 17.83 32.22
C SER A 275 -4.35 17.80 33.16
N THR A 276 -3.14 17.56 32.63
CA THR A 276 -1.91 17.56 33.41
C THR A 276 -1.59 18.96 33.95
N ARG A 277 -1.79 20.02 33.17
CA ARG A 277 -1.64 21.40 33.67
C ARG A 277 -2.53 21.64 34.89
N ARG A 278 -3.81 21.27 34.81
CA ARG A 278 -4.77 21.42 35.91
C ARG A 278 -4.40 20.55 37.12
N TYR A 279 -3.96 19.32 36.86
CA TYR A 279 -3.45 18.39 37.85
C TYR A 279 -2.26 18.97 38.61
N VAL A 280 -1.25 19.47 37.89
CA VAL A 280 -0.08 20.12 38.47
C VAL A 280 -0.52 21.32 39.29
N GLU A 281 -1.28 22.26 38.72
CA GLU A 281 -1.75 23.47 39.42
C GLU A 281 -2.42 23.16 40.78
N ARG A 282 -3.24 22.10 40.85
CA ARG A 282 -3.87 21.63 42.09
C ARG A 282 -2.87 21.01 43.09
N HIS A 283 -1.84 20.32 42.60
CA HIS A 283 -0.86 19.62 43.43
C HIS A 283 0.33 20.49 43.85
N LEU A 284 0.50 21.68 43.27
CA LEU A 284 1.57 22.62 43.68
C LEU A 284 1.46 22.98 45.16
N ASP A 285 0.25 23.14 45.71
CA ASP A 285 0.03 23.46 47.13
C ASP A 285 0.41 22.28 48.03
N THR A 286 0.07 21.05 47.62
CA THR A 286 0.45 19.84 48.35
C THR A 286 1.96 19.61 48.32
N ALA A 287 2.59 19.85 47.16
CA ALA A 287 4.04 19.77 47.01
C ALA A 287 4.75 20.81 47.89
N ALA A 288 4.22 22.03 48.00
CA ALA A 288 4.78 23.07 48.84
C ALA A 288 4.69 22.70 50.34
N LEU A 289 3.56 22.13 50.79
CA LEU A 289 3.42 21.62 52.16
C LEU A 289 4.42 20.49 52.45
N LEU A 290 4.58 19.53 51.52
CA LEU A 290 5.58 18.46 51.66
C LEU A 290 7.01 19.03 51.75
N ARG A 291 7.33 20.10 51.01
CA ARG A 291 8.63 20.79 51.16
C ARG A 291 8.78 21.45 52.53
N CYS A 292 7.73 22.05 53.08
CA CYS A 292 7.75 22.59 54.45
C CYS A 292 8.00 21.49 55.49
N PHE A 293 7.54 20.25 55.23
CA PHE A 293 7.81 19.08 56.07
C PHE A 293 9.16 18.40 55.79
N GLY A 294 10.02 18.98 54.95
CA GLY A 294 11.39 18.49 54.71
C GLY A 294 11.54 17.55 53.50
N ALA A 295 10.52 17.37 52.67
CA ALA A 295 10.66 16.58 51.44
C ALA A 295 11.66 17.23 50.46
N SER A 296 12.57 16.42 49.92
CA SER A 296 13.54 16.90 48.93
C SER A 296 12.89 17.08 47.56
N GLN A 297 13.48 17.94 46.73
CA GLN A 297 13.03 18.18 45.36
C GLN A 297 13.03 16.90 44.50
N TYR A 298 14.05 16.05 44.70
CA TYR A 298 14.15 14.76 44.04
C TYR A 298 13.02 13.83 44.45
N GLN A 299 12.70 13.75 45.76
CA GLN A 299 11.59 12.92 46.26
C GLN A 299 10.24 13.33 45.65
N LEU A 300 9.97 14.64 45.56
CA LEU A 300 8.72 15.13 44.94
C LEU A 300 8.65 14.74 43.46
N VAL A 301 9.72 14.97 42.69
CA VAL A 301 9.76 14.58 41.28
C VAL A 301 9.57 13.08 41.13
N THR A 302 10.24 12.25 41.94
CA THR A 302 10.07 10.79 41.91
C THR A 302 8.62 10.40 42.19
N ILE A 303 7.98 10.93 43.23
CA ILE A 303 6.59 10.55 43.59
C ILE A 303 5.62 10.92 42.46
N PHE A 304 5.67 12.15 41.93
CA PHE A 304 4.77 12.58 40.85
C PHE A 304 5.05 11.86 39.52
N SER A 305 6.31 11.58 39.19
CA SER A 305 6.64 10.78 38.01
C SER A 305 6.14 9.34 38.15
N LEU A 306 6.30 8.72 39.33
CA LEU A 306 5.79 7.37 39.58
C LEU A 306 4.26 7.29 39.49
N GLN A 307 3.54 8.32 39.96
CA GLN A 307 2.08 8.40 39.81
C GLN A 307 1.67 8.46 38.33
N LEU A 308 2.32 9.30 37.53
CA LEU A 308 1.99 9.45 36.11
C LEU A 308 2.38 8.22 35.29
N ILE A 309 3.53 7.61 35.58
CA ILE A 309 3.93 6.33 34.96
C ILE A 309 2.93 5.24 35.34
N GLY A 310 2.54 5.14 36.62
CA GLY A 310 1.52 4.18 37.05
C GLY A 310 0.16 4.40 36.38
N LEU A 311 -0.25 5.66 36.22
CA LEU A 311 -1.47 6.04 35.50
C LEU A 311 -1.39 5.63 34.02
N ALA A 312 -0.27 5.91 33.37
CA ALA A 312 -0.04 5.56 31.97
C ALA A 312 0.00 4.05 31.78
N LEU A 313 0.65 3.28 32.65
CA LEU A 313 0.65 1.81 32.55
C LEU A 313 -0.75 1.21 32.68
N MET A 314 -1.56 1.70 33.65
CA MET A 314 -2.96 1.26 33.77
C MET A 314 -3.79 1.68 32.56
N ALA A 315 -3.59 2.90 32.05
CA ALA A 315 -4.28 3.40 30.87
C ALA A 315 -3.88 2.62 29.61
N SER A 316 -2.60 2.25 29.48
CA SER A 316 -2.10 1.44 28.37
C SER A 316 -2.66 0.03 28.41
N LEU A 317 -2.73 -0.60 29.58
CA LEU A 317 -3.30 -1.94 29.71
C LEU A 317 -4.79 -1.96 29.33
N ILE A 318 -5.58 -1.03 29.89
CA ILE A 318 -7.01 -0.94 29.62
C ILE A 318 -7.26 -0.48 28.17
N GLY A 319 -6.49 0.49 27.70
CA GLY A 319 -6.55 0.99 26.32
C GLY A 319 -6.20 -0.10 25.32
N ALA A 320 -5.13 -0.87 25.53
CA ALA A 320 -4.76 -1.98 24.66
C ALA A 320 -5.83 -3.07 24.62
N LEU A 321 -6.42 -3.41 25.77
CA LEU A 321 -7.54 -4.35 25.84
C LEU A 321 -8.76 -3.84 25.06
N LEU A 322 -9.12 -2.57 25.23
CA LEU A 322 -10.21 -1.94 24.47
C LEU A 322 -9.89 -1.85 22.98
N GLY A 323 -8.62 -1.62 22.61
CA GLY A 323 -8.16 -1.62 21.22
C GLY A 323 -8.31 -3.00 20.57
N LEU A 324 -7.92 -4.07 21.28
CA LEU A 324 -8.07 -5.45 20.83
C LEU A 324 -9.55 -5.84 20.66
N VAL A 325 -10.38 -5.54 21.67
CA VAL A 325 -11.84 -5.76 21.59
C VAL A 325 -12.44 -4.96 20.44
N GLY A 326 -12.05 -3.69 20.31
CA GLY A 326 -12.54 -2.82 19.27
C GLY A 326 -12.17 -3.30 17.85
N GLN A 327 -10.94 -3.78 17.66
CA GLN A 327 -10.50 -4.40 16.41
C GLN A 327 -11.27 -5.70 16.11
N ALA A 328 -11.59 -6.51 17.13
CA ALA A 328 -12.39 -7.71 16.96
C ALA A 328 -13.84 -7.40 16.56
N VAL A 329 -14.46 -6.37 17.16
CA VAL A 329 -15.80 -5.88 16.77
C VAL A 329 -15.78 -5.35 15.35
N LEU A 330 -14.75 -4.59 14.97
CA LEU A 330 -14.59 -4.07 13.62
C LEU A 330 -14.50 -5.21 12.60
N LEU A 331 -13.67 -6.23 12.85
CA LEU A 331 -13.60 -7.41 11.98
C LEU A 331 -14.93 -8.12 11.87
N TRP A 332 -15.62 -8.34 12.99
CA TRP A 332 -16.91 -9.00 12.98
C TRP A 332 -17.92 -8.27 12.07
N LEU A 333 -17.97 -6.93 12.14
CA LEU A 333 -18.81 -6.12 11.25
C LEU A 333 -18.39 -6.20 9.78
N LEU A 334 -17.08 -6.32 9.50
CA LEU A 334 -16.54 -6.34 8.14
C LEU A 334 -16.55 -7.74 7.49
N THR A 335 -16.58 -8.82 8.26
CA THR A 335 -16.54 -10.20 7.72
C THR A 335 -17.68 -10.52 6.76
N SER A 336 -18.83 -9.83 6.87
CA SER A 336 -19.94 -9.99 5.93
C SER A 336 -19.69 -9.34 4.57
N PHE A 337 -18.71 -8.44 4.48
CA PHE A 337 -18.34 -7.71 3.25
C PHE A 337 -16.99 -8.15 2.68
N LEU A 338 -16.14 -8.80 3.48
CA LEU A 338 -14.83 -9.28 3.06
C LEU A 338 -14.91 -10.77 2.69
N PRO A 339 -14.60 -11.15 1.44
CA PRO A 339 -14.52 -12.56 1.03
C PRO A 339 -13.30 -13.30 1.59
N MET A 340 -12.49 -12.68 2.45
CA MET A 340 -11.18 -13.18 2.89
C MET A 340 -11.10 -13.39 4.40
N THR A 341 -10.44 -14.47 4.81
CA THR A 341 -10.09 -14.73 6.22
C THR A 341 -8.81 -13.99 6.59
N LEU A 342 -8.93 -12.94 7.40
CA LEU A 342 -7.76 -12.18 7.87
C LEU A 342 -7.00 -12.96 8.95
N PRO A 343 -5.67 -13.08 8.85
CA PRO A 343 -4.86 -13.77 9.85
C PRO A 343 -4.94 -13.14 11.24
N PRO A 344 -4.51 -13.87 12.28
CA PRO A 344 -4.24 -13.25 13.58
C PRO A 344 -3.15 -12.18 13.44
N PRO A 345 -3.18 -11.13 14.26
CA PRO A 345 -2.20 -10.06 14.20
C PRO A 345 -0.90 -10.48 14.88
N GLY A 346 0.18 -9.79 14.55
CA GLY A 346 1.43 -9.85 15.29
C GLY A 346 1.34 -9.21 16.68
N ILE A 347 2.41 -9.35 17.46
CA ILE A 347 2.52 -8.76 18.82
C ILE A 347 2.97 -7.28 18.75
N MET A 348 3.60 -6.87 17.64
CA MET A 348 4.17 -5.53 17.47
C MET A 348 3.17 -4.37 17.68
N PRO A 349 1.91 -4.44 17.20
CA PRO A 349 0.90 -3.40 17.44
C PRO A 349 0.62 -3.11 18.93
N LEU A 350 0.74 -4.13 19.79
CA LEU A 350 0.57 -3.96 21.23
C LEU A 350 1.64 -3.04 21.82
N TRP A 351 2.89 -3.25 21.42
CA TRP A 351 4.01 -2.41 21.84
C TRP A 351 3.87 -1.00 21.31
N LEU A 352 3.44 -0.85 20.05
CA LEU A 352 3.19 0.45 19.44
C LEU A 352 2.18 1.28 20.25
N GLY A 353 1.06 0.67 20.68
CA GLY A 353 0.07 1.31 21.54
C GLY A 353 0.65 1.76 22.89
N ILE A 354 1.42 0.89 23.55
CA ILE A 354 2.06 1.19 24.85
C ILE A 354 3.08 2.33 24.69
N PHE A 355 3.95 2.28 23.68
CA PHE A 355 4.94 3.31 23.42
C PHE A 355 4.29 4.64 23.04
N THR A 356 3.17 4.61 22.30
CA THR A 356 2.37 5.80 22.00
C THR A 356 1.86 6.46 23.29
N ALA A 357 1.34 5.68 24.25
CA ALA A 357 0.89 6.21 25.54
C ALA A 357 2.02 6.91 26.30
N LEU A 358 3.18 6.25 26.36
CA LEU A 358 4.35 6.75 27.06
C LEU A 358 4.90 8.00 26.38
N ALA A 359 4.95 8.01 25.05
CA ALA A 359 5.32 9.14 24.23
C ALA A 359 4.39 10.34 24.46
N VAL A 360 3.07 10.12 24.44
CA VAL A 360 2.08 11.17 24.74
C VAL A 360 2.24 11.71 26.16
N LEU A 361 2.44 10.84 27.15
CA LEU A 361 2.68 11.25 28.52
C LEU A 361 3.96 12.10 28.62
N VAL A 362 5.08 11.62 28.09
CA VAL A 362 6.37 12.33 28.17
C VAL A 362 6.31 13.66 27.41
N GLY A 363 5.77 13.65 26.20
CA GLY A 363 5.70 14.83 25.34
C GLY A 363 4.74 15.90 25.87
N PHE A 364 3.53 15.52 26.29
CA PHE A 364 2.50 16.50 26.66
C PHE A 364 2.41 16.76 28.18
N ALA A 365 2.71 15.77 29.03
CA ALA A 365 2.67 15.91 30.49
C ALA A 365 4.03 16.39 31.05
N GLY A 366 5.15 15.97 30.45
CA GLY A 366 6.52 16.30 30.87
C GLY A 366 6.80 17.79 31.10
N PRO A 367 6.45 18.71 30.17
CA PRO A 367 6.65 20.15 30.35
C PRO A 367 5.98 20.71 31.59
N THR A 368 4.79 20.19 31.92
CA THR A 368 4.03 20.64 33.09
C THR A 368 4.57 20.06 34.40
N LEU A 369 5.07 18.82 34.39
CA LEU A 369 5.73 18.17 35.54
C LEU A 369 6.97 18.93 36.02
N LEU A 370 7.77 19.45 35.09
CA LEU A 370 9.00 20.19 35.43
C LEU A 370 8.73 21.47 36.23
N ARG A 371 7.50 22.01 36.19
CA ARG A 371 7.10 23.12 37.07
C ARG A 371 7.04 22.71 38.55
N ILE A 372 6.80 21.44 38.85
CA ILE A 372 6.79 20.93 40.23
C ILE A 372 8.21 20.98 40.83
N LYS A 373 9.23 20.74 40.01
CA LYS A 373 10.64 20.85 40.41
C LYS A 373 10.96 22.24 40.98
N GLN A 374 10.25 23.28 40.57
CA GLN A 374 10.53 24.67 40.96
C GLN A 374 9.66 25.20 42.11
N VAL A 375 8.87 24.33 42.75
CA VAL A 375 8.05 24.76 43.90
C VAL A 375 8.97 25.09 45.08
N SER A 376 9.05 26.37 45.43
CA SER A 376 9.64 26.84 46.68
C SER A 376 8.63 26.74 47.82
N ALA A 377 9.10 26.50 49.04
CA ALA A 377 8.27 26.55 50.26
C ALA A 377 7.61 27.93 50.44
N LEU A 378 8.21 29.01 49.91
CA LEU A 378 7.66 30.36 49.88
C LEU A 378 6.33 30.50 49.11
N LYS A 379 5.99 29.54 48.25
CA LYS A 379 4.75 29.57 47.46
C LYS A 379 3.47 29.46 48.30
N VAL A 380 3.56 28.85 49.49
CA VAL A 380 2.45 28.84 50.47
C VAL A 380 2.11 30.27 50.92
N LEU A 381 3.09 31.18 50.92
CA LEU A 381 2.96 32.56 51.38
C LEU A 381 2.72 33.56 50.23
N ARG A 382 3.26 33.30 49.02
CA ARG A 382 3.08 34.16 47.83
C ARG A 382 2.59 33.35 46.62
N ARG A 383 1.33 33.55 46.23
CA ARG A 383 0.68 32.91 45.06
C ARG A 383 1.07 33.55 43.71
N GLU A 384 2.34 33.88 43.53
CA GLU A 384 2.84 34.34 42.24
C GLU A 384 3.58 33.19 41.53
N LEU A 385 3.24 32.97 40.26
CA LEU A 385 3.92 31.99 39.41
C LEU A 385 5.13 32.68 38.80
N ASP A 386 6.34 32.22 39.14
CA ASP A 386 7.55 32.65 38.43
C ASP A 386 7.46 32.26 36.94
N PRO A 387 8.04 33.07 36.03
CA PRO A 387 8.09 32.75 34.61
C PRO A 387 8.83 31.42 34.36
N LEU A 388 8.48 30.75 33.26
CA LEU A 388 9.10 29.49 32.87
C LEU A 388 10.63 29.67 32.71
N PRO A 389 11.46 28.78 33.28
CA PRO A 389 12.91 28.81 33.09
C PRO A 389 13.27 28.53 31.62
N PRO A 390 14.47 28.91 31.16
CA PRO A 390 14.96 28.54 29.83
C PRO A 390 14.90 27.02 29.58
N ALA A 391 15.10 26.22 30.63
CA ALA A 391 14.99 24.76 30.58
C ALA A 391 13.58 24.23 30.20
N ALA A 392 12.53 25.06 30.24
CA ALA A 392 11.22 24.68 29.73
C ALA A 392 11.21 24.54 28.19
N TRP A 393 12.10 25.25 27.48
CA TRP A 393 12.27 25.09 26.03
C TRP A 393 12.86 23.73 25.65
N LEU A 394 13.73 23.15 26.50
CA LEU A 394 14.22 21.79 26.30
C LEU A 394 13.08 20.77 26.30
N VAL A 395 12.04 21.00 27.10
CA VAL A 395 10.89 20.09 27.17
C VAL A 395 9.96 20.23 26.00
N VAL A 396 9.80 21.45 25.47
CA VAL A 396 9.12 21.66 24.19
C VAL A 396 9.90 20.97 23.08
N GLY A 397 11.24 21.06 23.08
CA GLY A 397 12.09 20.32 22.16
C GLY A 397 11.92 18.81 22.27
N VAL A 398 11.91 18.25 23.49
CA VAL A 398 11.66 16.82 23.72
C VAL A 398 10.26 16.42 23.27
N ALA A 399 9.24 17.23 23.54
CA ALA A 399 7.88 16.99 23.08
C ALA A 399 7.79 16.98 21.55
N SER A 400 8.45 17.93 20.89
CA SER A 400 8.55 17.98 19.43
C SER A 400 9.31 16.79 18.87
N ILE A 401 10.40 16.34 19.50
CA ILE A 401 11.15 15.15 19.08
C ILE A 401 10.29 13.90 19.23
N VAL A 402 9.60 13.74 20.36
CA VAL A 402 8.73 12.59 20.61
C VAL A 402 7.55 12.57 19.65
N PHE A 403 6.91 13.72 19.42
CA PHE A 403 5.83 13.86 18.44
C PHE A 403 6.33 13.65 17.01
N GLY A 404 7.52 14.15 16.67
CA GLY A 404 8.19 13.90 15.39
C GLY A 404 8.57 12.44 15.18
N GLY A 405 9.00 11.76 16.24
CA GLY A 405 9.25 10.32 16.22
C GLY A 405 7.97 9.52 15.99
N LEU A 406 6.86 9.91 16.63
CA LEU A 406 5.54 9.33 16.33
C LEU A 406 5.11 9.63 14.89
N LEU A 407 5.29 10.86 14.41
CA LEU A 407 5.00 11.22 13.01
C LEU A 407 5.75 10.31 12.04
N TRP A 408 7.06 10.15 12.24
CA TRP A 408 7.89 9.29 11.40
C TRP A 408 7.48 7.81 11.48
N LEU A 409 7.16 7.32 12.68
CA LEU A 409 6.74 5.94 12.89
C LEU A 409 5.40 5.61 12.23
N TYR A 410 4.43 6.53 12.25
CA TYR A 410 3.13 6.32 11.60
C TYR A 410 3.11 6.68 10.12
N SER A 411 3.97 7.58 9.64
CA SER A 411 4.00 8.00 8.24
C SER A 411 4.93 7.17 7.35
N GLY A 412 5.81 6.34 7.94
CA GLY A 412 6.84 5.59 7.23
C GLY A 412 7.89 6.44 6.50
N SER A 413 7.83 7.77 6.63
CA SER A 413 8.49 8.71 5.72
C SER A 413 9.08 9.90 6.48
N PHE A 414 10.41 9.94 6.58
CA PHE A 414 11.13 10.99 7.29
C PHE A 414 10.91 12.41 6.70
N PRO A 415 10.90 12.61 5.37
CA PRO A 415 10.65 13.93 4.79
C PRO A 415 9.25 14.47 5.12
N LEU A 416 8.21 13.63 5.07
CA LEU A 416 6.85 14.02 5.43
C LEU A 416 6.74 14.33 6.91
N ALA A 417 7.33 13.51 7.78
CA ALA A 417 7.34 13.77 9.22
C ALA A 417 8.01 15.11 9.56
N LEU A 418 9.15 15.42 8.91
CA LEU A 418 9.84 16.69 9.09
C LEU A 418 9.03 17.87 8.54
N ALA A 419 8.46 17.73 7.35
CA ALA A 419 7.61 18.76 6.73
C ALA A 419 6.38 19.07 7.59
N LEU A 420 5.70 18.04 8.12
CA LEU A 420 4.56 18.19 9.03
C LEU A 420 4.96 18.83 10.36
N LEU A 421 6.11 18.47 10.92
CA LEU A 421 6.59 19.04 12.18
C LEU A 421 6.94 20.53 12.01
N VAL A 422 7.71 20.87 10.98
CA VAL A 422 8.14 22.25 10.71
C VAL A 422 6.95 23.11 10.27
N GLY A 423 6.17 22.62 9.30
CA GLY A 423 4.96 23.28 8.79
C GLY A 423 3.89 23.45 9.87
N GLY A 424 3.64 22.40 10.67
CA GLY A 424 2.72 22.46 11.81
C GLY A 424 3.19 23.44 12.88
N SER A 425 4.49 23.48 13.18
CA SER A 425 5.05 24.45 14.13
C SER A 425 4.93 25.89 13.62
N ALA A 426 5.17 26.11 12.32
CA ALA A 426 5.00 27.42 11.69
C ALA A 426 3.53 27.86 11.72
N LEU A 427 2.60 26.94 11.43
CA LEU A 427 1.16 27.20 11.49
C LEU A 427 0.70 27.51 12.93
N LEU A 428 1.21 26.79 13.94
CA LEU A 428 0.94 27.09 15.35
C LEU A 428 1.46 28.46 15.76
N ALA A 429 2.64 28.86 15.30
CA ALA A 429 3.19 30.18 15.54
C ALA A 429 2.34 31.28 14.88
N LEU A 430 1.90 31.05 13.65
CA LEU A 430 0.98 31.93 12.93
C LEU A 430 -0.36 32.05 13.66
N LEU A 431 -0.96 30.93 14.05
CA LEU A 431 -2.22 30.89 14.80
C LEU A 431 -2.08 31.61 16.14
N TRP A 432 -0.95 31.44 16.84
CA TRP A 432 -0.69 32.16 18.08
C TRP A 432 -0.59 33.66 17.84
N GLY A 433 0.12 34.08 16.78
CA GLY A 433 0.21 35.47 16.33
C GLY A 433 -1.17 36.07 16.03
N VAL A 434 -1.93 35.44 15.14
CA VAL A 434 -3.29 35.86 14.75
C VAL A 434 -4.23 35.89 15.95
N SER A 435 -4.25 34.84 16.77
CA SER A 435 -5.08 34.78 17.98
C SER A 435 -4.72 35.88 18.97
N SER A 436 -3.43 36.20 19.12
CA SER A 436 -2.98 37.29 19.98
C SER A 436 -3.42 38.64 19.43
N LEU A 437 -3.36 38.85 18.11
CA LEU A 437 -3.81 40.07 17.44
C LEU A 437 -5.31 40.25 17.58
N LEU A 438 -6.10 39.22 17.28
CA LEU A 438 -7.56 39.23 17.43
C LEU A 438 -7.97 39.49 18.88
N LEU A 439 -7.32 38.82 19.84
CA LEU A 439 -7.61 39.00 21.26
C LEU A 439 -7.26 40.42 21.71
N ASN A 440 -6.12 40.97 21.30
CA ASN A 440 -5.75 42.36 21.61
C ASN A 440 -6.70 43.35 20.93
N GLY A 441 -7.13 43.08 19.70
CA GLY A 441 -8.13 43.86 18.97
C GLY A 441 -9.47 43.89 19.70
N LEU A 442 -9.97 42.72 20.11
CA LEU A 442 -11.19 42.57 20.90
C LEU A 442 -11.08 43.32 22.24
N LEU A 443 -9.97 43.18 22.95
CA LEU A 443 -9.74 43.89 24.21
C LEU A 443 -9.69 45.41 24.04
N ARG A 444 -9.06 45.91 22.97
CA ARG A 444 -9.06 47.34 22.63
C ARG A 444 -10.47 47.83 22.25
N ALA A 445 -11.24 47.04 21.51
CA ALA A 445 -12.62 47.37 21.13
C ALA A 445 -13.54 47.43 22.36
N VAL A 446 -13.46 46.45 23.25
CA VAL A 446 -14.22 46.40 24.51
C VAL A 446 -13.85 47.55 25.45
N GLN A 447 -12.61 48.01 25.44
CA GLN A 447 -12.18 49.21 26.18
C GLN A 447 -12.71 50.52 25.59
N ARG A 448 -12.99 50.56 24.28
CA ARG A 448 -13.52 51.74 23.57
C ARG A 448 -15.04 51.89 23.66
N LEU A 449 -15.78 50.82 24.00
CA LEU A 449 -17.22 50.86 24.21
C LEU A 449 -17.58 51.77 25.40
N LYS A 450 -18.23 52.90 25.13
CA LYS A 450 -18.77 53.85 26.12
C LYS A 450 -20.30 53.72 26.17
N GLY A 451 -20.84 53.37 27.34
CA GLY A 451 -22.29 53.24 27.56
C GLY A 451 -22.61 52.56 28.90
N GLY A 452 -23.69 52.99 29.55
CA GLY A 452 -24.11 52.55 30.90
C GLY A 452 -25.01 51.31 30.96
N GLY A 453 -25.33 50.67 29.83
CA GLY A 453 -26.21 49.50 29.79
C GLY A 453 -25.59 48.27 30.45
N GLU A 454 -26.43 47.45 31.10
CA GLU A 454 -26.01 46.23 31.81
C GLU A 454 -25.19 45.27 30.92
N TRP A 455 -25.59 45.12 29.65
CA TRP A 455 -24.87 44.32 28.66
C TRP A 455 -23.46 44.85 28.37
N VAL A 456 -23.28 46.17 28.26
CA VAL A 456 -21.96 46.80 28.02
C VAL A 456 -21.05 46.60 29.23
N GLN A 457 -21.60 46.64 30.46
CA GLN A 457 -20.85 46.31 31.66
C GLN A 457 -20.46 44.83 31.71
N ALA A 458 -21.37 43.91 31.37
CA ALA A 458 -21.09 42.48 31.32
C ALA A 458 -19.96 42.15 30.31
N PHE A 459 -20.02 42.70 29.09
CA PHE A 459 -18.96 42.52 28.09
C PHE A 459 -17.62 43.12 28.55
N ARG A 460 -17.63 44.27 29.22
CA ARG A 460 -16.41 44.89 29.77
C ARG A 460 -15.81 44.08 30.92
N LEU A 461 -16.64 43.50 31.79
CA LEU A 461 -16.20 42.63 32.87
C LEU A 461 -15.65 41.32 32.32
N GLY A 462 -16.34 40.68 31.38
CA GLY A 462 -15.88 39.48 30.68
C GLY A 462 -14.57 39.69 29.93
N GLY A 463 -14.47 40.78 29.16
CA GLY A 463 -13.24 41.18 28.46
C GLY A 463 -12.08 41.43 29.41
N ARG A 464 -12.30 42.08 30.56
CA ARG A 464 -11.25 42.26 31.58
C ARG A 464 -10.81 40.95 32.22
N GLN A 465 -11.73 40.00 32.43
CA GLN A 465 -11.37 38.69 32.97
C GLN A 465 -10.55 37.87 31.96
N LEU A 466 -10.91 37.96 30.67
CA LEU A 466 -10.15 37.35 29.58
C LEU A 466 -8.76 38.00 29.42
N ALA A 467 -8.65 39.33 29.53
CA ALA A 467 -7.38 40.04 29.54
C ALA A 467 -6.45 39.62 30.68
N ARG A 468 -7.01 39.42 31.88
CA ARG A 468 -6.26 38.93 33.05
C ARG A 468 -5.78 37.49 32.89
N ARG A 469 -6.49 36.67 32.10
CA ARG A 469 -6.15 35.27 31.82
C ARG A 469 -5.72 35.04 30.36
N LYS A 470 -5.09 36.05 29.73
CA LYS A 470 -4.71 36.04 28.31
C LYS A 470 -3.96 34.77 27.88
N GLN A 471 -2.99 34.33 28.67
CA GLN A 471 -2.19 33.13 28.35
C GLN A 471 -3.00 31.83 28.43
N ALA A 472 -3.96 31.72 29.35
CA ALA A 472 -4.83 30.55 29.44
C ALA A 472 -5.84 30.51 28.29
N GLY A 473 -6.43 31.67 27.94
CA GLY A 473 -7.34 31.78 26.80
C GLY A 473 -6.67 31.48 25.45
N LEU A 474 -5.45 32.00 25.23
CA LEU A 474 -4.69 31.70 24.00
C LEU A 474 -4.33 30.21 23.89
N GLY A 475 -3.91 29.58 24.98
CA GLY A 475 -3.63 28.14 24.99
C GLY A 475 -4.87 27.28 24.69
N GLN A 476 -6.04 27.67 25.21
CA GLN A 476 -7.29 26.96 24.96
C GLN A 476 -7.81 27.16 23.53
N LEU A 477 -7.64 28.37 22.97
CA LEU A 477 -7.98 28.65 21.58
C LEU A 477 -7.10 27.81 20.64
N LEU A 478 -5.78 27.78 20.87
CA LEU A 478 -4.87 26.92 20.11
C LEU A 478 -5.25 25.44 20.22
N ALA A 479 -5.55 24.95 21.42
CA ALA A 479 -6.01 23.58 21.65
C ALA A 479 -7.26 23.23 20.82
N PHE A 480 -8.28 24.10 20.84
CA PHE A 480 -9.49 23.90 20.03
C PHE A 480 -9.22 24.01 18.53
N SER A 481 -8.43 24.99 18.09
CA SER A 481 -8.08 25.15 16.67
C SER A 481 -7.38 23.92 16.13
N VAL A 482 -6.41 23.38 16.85
CA VAL A 482 -5.71 22.15 16.46
C VAL A 482 -6.66 20.95 16.47
N THR A 483 -7.57 20.87 17.44
CA THR A 483 -8.60 19.82 17.52
C THR A 483 -9.54 19.85 16.31
N PHE A 484 -10.08 21.02 15.99
CA PHE A 484 -10.97 21.19 14.83
C PHE A 484 -10.22 20.98 13.52
N PHE A 485 -8.97 21.43 13.42
CA PHE A 485 -8.13 21.18 12.26
C PHE A 485 -7.89 19.68 12.05
N ALA A 486 -7.52 18.95 13.10
CA ALA A 486 -7.32 17.50 13.02
C ALA A 486 -8.60 16.78 12.56
N MET A 487 -9.75 17.18 13.10
CA MET A 487 -11.04 16.61 12.72
C MET A 487 -11.42 16.96 11.27
N ALA A 488 -11.20 18.20 10.83
CA ALA A 488 -11.46 18.63 9.46
C ALA A 488 -10.52 17.95 8.45
N MET A 489 -9.24 17.79 8.80
CA MET A 489 -8.25 17.10 7.99
C MET A 489 -8.67 15.64 7.73
N ILE A 490 -9.13 14.92 8.76
CA ILE A 490 -9.63 13.54 8.57
C ILE A 490 -10.80 13.50 7.58
N VAL A 491 -11.73 14.46 7.66
CA VAL A 491 -12.89 14.50 6.75
C VAL A 491 -12.48 14.85 5.33
N LEU A 492 -11.56 15.80 5.14
CA LEU A 492 -11.06 16.21 3.83
C LEU A 492 -10.28 15.09 3.17
N VAL A 493 -9.33 14.47 3.87
CA VAL A 493 -8.52 13.37 3.33
C VAL A 493 -9.39 12.14 3.03
N ARG A 494 -10.42 11.86 3.85
CA ARG A 494 -11.40 10.81 3.54
C ARG A 494 -12.10 11.06 2.20
N GLY A 495 -12.57 12.29 1.99
CA GLY A 495 -13.26 12.68 0.78
C GLY A 495 -12.38 12.45 -0.43
N ASP A 496 -11.16 12.98 -0.38
CA ASP A 496 -10.16 12.89 -1.43
C ASP A 496 -9.82 11.42 -1.80
N LEU A 497 -9.58 10.57 -0.80
CA LEU A 497 -9.28 9.15 -1.04
C LEU A 497 -10.44 8.40 -1.68
N LEU A 498 -11.67 8.67 -1.25
CA LEU A 498 -12.84 8.00 -1.80
C LEU A 498 -13.09 8.44 -3.25
N THR A 499 -12.96 9.74 -3.53
CA THR A 499 -13.11 10.26 -4.89
C THR A 499 -12.01 9.73 -5.79
N THR A 500 -10.73 9.79 -5.39
CA THR A 500 -9.64 9.26 -6.19
C THR A 500 -9.79 7.76 -6.48
N TRP A 501 -10.28 6.97 -5.52
CA TRP A 501 -10.52 5.55 -5.74
C TRP A 501 -11.70 5.29 -6.68
N GLN A 502 -12.78 6.09 -6.59
CA GLN A 502 -13.90 6.03 -7.53
C GLN A 502 -13.49 6.43 -8.94
N ASP A 503 -12.62 7.45 -9.06
CA ASP A 503 -12.11 7.94 -10.33
C ASP A 503 -11.16 6.93 -11.03
N GLN A 504 -10.67 5.90 -10.32
CA GLN A 504 -9.86 4.83 -10.93
C GLN A 504 -10.68 3.86 -11.79
N LEU A 505 -11.99 3.75 -11.55
CA LEU A 505 -12.90 2.92 -12.34
C LEU A 505 -14.12 3.77 -12.76
N PRO A 506 -13.95 4.67 -13.76
CA PRO A 506 -15.05 5.45 -14.30
C PRO A 506 -16.22 4.58 -14.76
N GLU A 507 -17.43 5.13 -14.81
CA GLU A 507 -18.62 4.38 -15.26
C GLU A 507 -18.47 3.79 -16.67
N ASP A 508 -17.68 4.43 -17.54
CA ASP A 508 -17.42 4.00 -18.92
C ASP A 508 -16.19 3.06 -19.07
N THR A 509 -15.73 2.44 -17.99
CA THR A 509 -14.56 1.53 -18.03
C THR A 509 -14.83 0.31 -18.91
N PRO A 510 -13.96 -0.02 -19.88
CA PRO A 510 -14.11 -1.22 -20.71
C PRO A 510 -14.13 -2.52 -19.87
N ASN A 511 -15.09 -3.40 -20.16
CA ASN A 511 -15.26 -4.69 -19.48
C ASN A 511 -15.07 -5.91 -20.40
N TYR A 512 -14.91 -5.71 -21.71
CA TYR A 512 -14.58 -6.74 -22.68
C TYR A 512 -13.41 -6.28 -23.56
N PHE A 513 -12.47 -7.19 -23.80
CA PHE A 513 -11.33 -6.96 -24.68
C PHE A 513 -11.36 -7.98 -25.82
N ALA A 514 -11.30 -7.50 -27.05
CA ALA A 514 -11.16 -8.34 -28.24
C ALA A 514 -9.74 -8.17 -28.81
N ILE A 515 -9.09 -9.28 -29.14
CA ILE A 515 -7.73 -9.33 -29.67
C ILE A 515 -7.69 -10.25 -30.90
N ASN A 516 -6.61 -10.16 -31.70
CA ASN A 516 -6.40 -10.99 -32.90
C ASN A 516 -7.53 -10.90 -33.95
N ILE A 517 -8.24 -9.78 -34.02
CA ILE A 517 -9.21 -9.52 -35.09
C ILE A 517 -8.45 -9.41 -36.41
N GLN A 518 -8.66 -10.34 -37.34
CA GLN A 518 -7.95 -10.31 -38.61
C GLN A 518 -8.45 -9.16 -39.49
N PRO A 519 -7.60 -8.61 -40.38
CA PRO A 519 -8.00 -7.49 -41.25
C PRO A 519 -9.28 -7.74 -42.05
N GLY A 520 -9.51 -8.98 -42.51
CA GLY A 520 -10.73 -9.34 -43.24
C GLY A 520 -11.97 -9.60 -42.37
N GLU A 521 -11.82 -9.73 -41.05
CA GLU A 521 -12.91 -9.99 -40.10
C GLU A 521 -13.39 -8.71 -39.41
N ARG A 522 -12.60 -7.65 -39.45
CA ARG A 522 -12.83 -6.34 -38.82
C ARG A 522 -14.24 -5.81 -39.04
N ASP A 523 -14.65 -5.63 -40.29
CA ASP A 523 -15.94 -5.00 -40.61
C ASP A 523 -17.13 -5.85 -40.14
N ALA A 524 -17.02 -7.17 -40.25
CA ALA A 524 -18.06 -8.09 -39.81
C ALA A 524 -18.17 -8.10 -38.27
N PHE A 525 -17.04 -8.05 -37.57
CA PHE A 525 -16.99 -7.96 -36.11
C PHE A 525 -17.60 -6.66 -35.61
N GLU A 526 -17.20 -5.52 -36.18
CA GLU A 526 -17.72 -4.21 -35.79
C GLU A 526 -19.23 -4.12 -36.03
N GLN A 527 -19.73 -4.58 -37.18
CA GLN A 527 -21.17 -4.62 -37.47
C GLN A 527 -21.95 -5.52 -36.51
N ALA A 528 -21.34 -6.60 -36.01
CA ALA A 528 -21.97 -7.49 -35.05
C ALA A 528 -22.00 -6.88 -33.63
N VAL A 529 -20.99 -6.12 -33.24
CA VAL A 529 -20.82 -5.60 -31.87
C VAL A 529 -21.44 -4.21 -31.68
N ALA A 530 -21.29 -3.30 -32.64
CA ALA A 530 -21.79 -1.93 -32.58
C ALA A 530 -23.26 -1.78 -32.12
N PRO A 531 -24.24 -2.62 -32.55
CA PRO A 531 -25.62 -2.50 -32.07
C PRO A 531 -25.84 -3.06 -30.64
N ARG A 532 -24.83 -3.66 -30.01
CA ARG A 532 -24.91 -4.34 -28.71
C ARG A 532 -24.13 -3.65 -27.59
N VAL A 533 -23.37 -2.60 -27.91
CA VAL A 533 -22.52 -1.88 -26.96
C VAL A 533 -22.79 -0.38 -27.03
N ASP A 534 -22.74 0.30 -25.89
CA ASP A 534 -22.97 1.75 -25.80
C ASP A 534 -21.71 2.56 -26.16
N THR A 535 -20.53 2.00 -25.90
CA THR A 535 -19.21 2.60 -26.17
C THR A 535 -18.28 1.56 -26.80
N GLN A 536 -17.44 2.00 -27.75
CA GLN A 536 -16.42 1.17 -28.39
C GLN A 536 -15.12 1.96 -28.51
N SER A 537 -13.98 1.33 -28.20
CA SER A 537 -12.66 1.93 -28.43
C SER A 537 -12.26 1.82 -29.90
N THR A 538 -11.31 2.65 -30.34
CA THR A 538 -10.62 2.46 -31.61
C THR A 538 -9.91 1.10 -31.63
N LEU A 539 -9.80 0.49 -32.82
CA LEU A 539 -9.00 -0.71 -33.02
C LEU A 539 -7.51 -0.35 -33.08
N TYR A 540 -6.71 -1.04 -32.27
CA TYR A 540 -5.27 -0.84 -32.23
C TYR A 540 -4.58 -1.86 -33.17
N PRO A 541 -3.89 -1.43 -34.23
CA PRO A 541 -3.08 -2.34 -35.01
C PRO A 541 -1.93 -2.87 -34.15
N MET A 542 -1.66 -4.16 -34.24
CA MET A 542 -0.60 -4.78 -33.45
C MET A 542 0.27 -5.66 -34.33
N VAL A 543 1.57 -5.40 -34.31
CA VAL A 543 2.58 -6.21 -34.99
C VAL A 543 3.65 -6.61 -33.99
N ARG A 544 4.15 -7.84 -34.11
CA ARG A 544 5.23 -8.35 -33.27
C ARG A 544 6.58 -8.04 -33.88
N GLY A 545 7.44 -7.38 -33.11
CA GLY A 545 8.80 -7.05 -33.54
C GLY A 545 9.82 -7.33 -32.45
N ARG A 546 10.96 -7.93 -32.81
CA ARG A 546 12.06 -8.19 -31.87
C ARG A 546 13.18 -7.19 -32.08
N ILE A 547 13.71 -6.62 -31.00
CA ILE A 547 14.89 -5.76 -31.06
C ILE A 547 16.10 -6.61 -31.48
N THR A 548 16.73 -6.27 -32.60
CA THR A 548 17.94 -6.94 -33.09
C THR A 548 19.18 -6.10 -32.88
N GLU A 549 19.07 -4.77 -32.91
CA GLU A 549 20.18 -3.85 -32.70
C GLU A 549 19.71 -2.58 -31.98
N ILE A 550 20.59 -1.99 -31.17
CA ILE A 550 20.43 -0.67 -30.58
C ILE A 550 21.70 0.11 -30.89
N ASN A 551 21.58 1.24 -31.58
CA ASN A 551 22.72 2.07 -32.01
C ASN A 551 23.81 1.25 -32.76
N GLY A 552 23.41 0.31 -33.61
CA GLY A 552 24.30 -0.58 -34.37
C GLY A 552 25.05 -1.64 -33.55
N GLN A 553 24.69 -1.84 -32.29
CA GLN A 553 25.26 -2.87 -31.41
C GLN A 553 24.22 -3.93 -31.07
N ALA A 554 24.69 -5.12 -30.68
CA ALA A 554 23.81 -6.16 -30.17
C ALA A 554 23.05 -5.64 -28.93
N PRO A 555 21.76 -5.96 -28.75
CA PRO A 555 20.92 -5.28 -27.75
C PRO A 555 21.43 -5.49 -26.31
N ARG A 556 22.05 -6.64 -26.02
CA ARG A 556 22.64 -6.94 -24.70
C ARG A 556 23.91 -6.13 -24.39
N ASP A 557 24.62 -5.68 -25.42
CA ASP A 557 25.87 -4.93 -25.27
C ASP A 557 25.61 -3.42 -25.19
N ALA A 558 24.51 -2.95 -25.81
CA ALA A 558 24.10 -1.56 -25.84
C ALA A 558 23.45 -1.06 -24.55
N VAL A 559 22.97 -1.95 -23.67
CA VAL A 559 22.22 -1.61 -22.45
C VAL A 559 23.08 -1.73 -21.18
N PRO A 560 22.70 -1.05 -20.08
CA PRO A 560 23.35 -1.20 -18.78
C PRO A 560 23.42 -2.67 -18.32
N ALA A 561 24.44 -3.01 -17.51
CA ALA A 561 24.66 -4.39 -17.06
C ALA A 561 23.44 -5.01 -16.34
N ASP A 562 22.69 -4.18 -15.62
CA ASP A 562 21.49 -4.61 -14.90
C ASP A 562 20.29 -4.87 -15.83
N ALA A 563 20.27 -4.24 -17.01
CA ALA A 563 19.21 -4.34 -18.01
C ALA A 563 19.42 -5.47 -19.03
N ARG A 564 20.57 -6.14 -19.01
CA ARG A 564 20.93 -7.20 -20.00
C ARG A 564 20.01 -8.42 -19.96
N GLY A 565 19.37 -8.65 -18.82
CA GLY A 565 18.41 -9.73 -18.60
C GLY A 565 16.96 -9.32 -18.87
N ASP A 566 16.69 -8.04 -19.20
CA ASP A 566 15.35 -7.52 -19.38
C ASP A 566 14.62 -8.30 -20.49
N ASN A 567 13.39 -8.71 -20.18
CA ASN A 567 12.58 -9.54 -21.06
C ASN A 567 12.29 -8.84 -22.40
N SER A 568 12.21 -7.50 -22.43
CA SER A 568 11.99 -6.72 -23.66
C SER A 568 13.04 -6.95 -24.75
N LEU A 569 14.28 -7.31 -24.38
CA LEU A 569 15.37 -7.60 -25.32
C LEU A 569 15.34 -9.05 -25.85
N ARG A 570 14.62 -9.94 -25.15
CA ARG A 570 14.61 -11.39 -25.40
C ARG A 570 13.33 -11.88 -26.07
N ARG A 571 12.26 -11.08 -26.01
CA ARG A 571 10.96 -11.38 -26.62
C ARG A 571 10.65 -10.47 -27.80
N GLU A 572 9.62 -10.84 -28.55
CA GLU A 572 8.97 -9.94 -29.49
C GLU A 572 8.09 -8.96 -28.70
N LEU A 573 8.25 -7.67 -28.95
CA LEU A 573 7.42 -6.60 -28.42
C LEU A 573 6.18 -6.43 -29.31
N ASN A 574 5.08 -6.03 -28.69
CA ASN A 574 3.89 -5.59 -29.42
C ASN A 574 4.08 -4.13 -29.81
N LEU A 575 4.23 -3.89 -31.10
CA LEU A 575 4.38 -2.57 -31.71
C LEU A 575 3.01 -2.12 -32.23
N THR A 576 2.69 -0.85 -32.01
CA THR A 576 1.48 -0.21 -32.55
C THR A 576 1.87 1.07 -33.28
N TRP A 577 0.96 1.63 -34.07
CA TRP A 577 1.09 2.96 -34.63
C TRP A 577 -0.24 3.69 -34.54
N GLN A 578 -0.19 5.01 -34.29
CA GLN A 578 -1.33 5.91 -34.29
C GLN A 578 -0.90 7.31 -34.73
N SER A 579 -1.83 8.03 -35.35
CA SER A 579 -1.72 9.44 -35.75
C SER A 579 -1.69 10.37 -34.54
N GLU A 580 -2.63 10.17 -33.61
CA GLU A 580 -2.81 10.99 -32.42
C GLU A 580 -2.16 10.36 -31.17
N LEU A 581 -1.81 11.21 -30.21
CA LEU A 581 -1.32 10.74 -28.91
C LEU A 581 -2.46 9.99 -28.20
N PRO A 582 -2.27 8.73 -27.78
CA PRO A 582 -3.35 7.98 -27.14
C PRO A 582 -3.86 8.65 -25.87
N GLU A 583 -5.17 8.54 -25.61
CA GLU A 583 -5.79 9.13 -24.42
C GLU A 583 -5.14 8.64 -23.13
N GLY A 584 -4.82 9.58 -22.23
CA GLY A 584 -4.17 9.29 -20.94
C GLY A 584 -2.64 9.22 -21.00
N ASN A 585 -2.04 9.23 -22.18
CA ASN A 585 -0.58 9.30 -22.33
C ASN A 585 -0.08 10.75 -22.28
N GLN A 586 1.12 10.95 -21.75
CA GLN A 586 1.77 12.27 -21.70
C GLN A 586 3.17 12.20 -22.29
N VAL A 587 3.49 13.08 -23.23
CA VAL A 587 4.86 13.21 -23.76
C VAL A 587 5.74 13.89 -22.71
N VAL A 588 6.75 13.18 -22.23
CA VAL A 588 7.71 13.64 -21.22
C VAL A 588 8.89 14.34 -21.88
N ALA A 589 9.32 13.85 -23.04
CA ALA A 589 10.42 14.41 -23.80
C ALA A 589 10.21 14.24 -25.32
N GLY A 590 10.73 15.18 -26.12
CA GLY A 590 10.60 15.14 -27.58
C GLY A 590 9.31 15.76 -28.10
N GLN A 591 8.90 15.38 -29.31
CA GLN A 591 7.69 15.88 -29.97
C GLN A 591 6.90 14.72 -30.58
N TRP A 592 5.58 14.75 -30.45
CA TRP A 592 4.72 13.76 -31.11
C TRP A 592 4.75 13.96 -32.62
N PHE A 593 4.56 12.87 -33.37
CA PHE A 593 4.58 12.87 -34.82
C PHE A 593 3.57 13.90 -35.34
N THR A 594 4.00 14.81 -36.22
CA THR A 594 3.10 15.79 -36.83
C THR A 594 2.63 15.19 -38.16
N PRO A 595 1.34 14.90 -38.35
CA PRO A 595 0.87 14.36 -39.63
C PRO A 595 1.08 15.42 -40.73
N GLU A 596 1.69 15.04 -41.86
CA GLU A 596 1.76 15.92 -43.05
C GLU A 596 0.38 16.04 -43.75
N SER A 597 -0.59 15.18 -43.40
CA SER A 597 -1.97 15.24 -43.86
C SER A 597 -2.94 14.76 -42.77
N GLU A 598 -4.09 15.44 -42.64
CA GLU A 598 -5.18 14.97 -41.77
C GLU A 598 -5.69 13.60 -42.24
N PRO A 599 -5.83 12.60 -41.35
CA PRO A 599 -6.40 11.30 -41.69
C PRO A 599 -7.89 11.45 -42.12
N GLU A 600 -8.23 11.14 -43.37
CA GLU A 600 -9.62 11.03 -43.80
C GLU A 600 -10.22 9.69 -43.32
N GLY A 601 -10.71 9.68 -42.08
CA GLY A 601 -11.46 8.58 -41.47
C GLY A 601 -10.60 7.54 -40.74
N TRP A 602 -11.22 6.81 -39.81
CA TRP A 602 -10.59 5.80 -38.93
C TRP A 602 -9.81 4.66 -39.64
N MET A 603 -9.97 4.50 -40.96
CA MET A 603 -9.21 3.56 -41.79
C MET A 603 -7.84 4.13 -42.21
N SER A 604 -7.75 5.45 -42.43
CA SER A 604 -6.51 6.13 -42.83
C SER A 604 -5.45 6.21 -41.72
N GLU A 605 -5.84 5.95 -40.47
CA GLU A 605 -4.93 5.80 -39.33
C GLU A 605 -4.24 4.44 -39.28
N VAL A 606 -4.82 3.43 -39.94
CA VAL A 606 -4.36 2.03 -39.88
C VAL A 606 -3.64 1.61 -41.17
N ASP A 607 -4.02 2.17 -42.32
CA ASP A 607 -3.33 1.97 -43.61
C ASP A 607 -2.00 2.73 -43.63
N ALA A 608 -0.92 2.06 -43.24
CA ALA A 608 0.43 2.60 -43.36
C ALA A 608 0.80 2.78 -44.85
N THR A 609 0.83 4.01 -45.35
CA THR A 609 1.46 4.32 -46.64
C THR A 609 2.98 4.24 -46.47
N PRO A 610 3.71 3.43 -47.26
CA PRO A 610 5.16 3.39 -47.19
C PRO A 610 5.74 4.78 -47.45
N SER A 611 6.46 5.36 -46.48
CA SER A 611 7.18 6.61 -46.70
C SER A 611 8.29 6.37 -47.71
N SER A 612 8.21 6.98 -48.89
CA SER A 612 9.15 6.74 -49.99
C SER A 612 10.54 7.38 -49.79
N ASP A 613 10.74 8.22 -48.77
CA ASP A 613 11.93 9.08 -48.65
C ASP A 613 12.63 9.12 -47.27
N SER A 614 12.19 8.33 -46.27
CA SER A 614 12.89 8.25 -44.97
C SER A 614 13.45 6.84 -44.72
N GLU A 615 14.78 6.73 -44.61
CA GLU A 615 15.46 5.48 -44.20
C GLU A 615 15.18 5.09 -42.74
N THR A 616 14.61 6.00 -41.94
CA THR A 616 14.42 5.79 -40.50
C THR A 616 12.99 6.13 -40.07
N VAL A 617 12.29 5.19 -39.46
CA VAL A 617 10.91 5.38 -38.99
C VAL A 617 10.92 6.04 -37.60
N PRO A 618 10.25 7.18 -37.37
CA PRO A 618 10.19 7.79 -36.06
C PRO A 618 9.32 6.96 -35.11
N ILE A 619 9.77 6.75 -33.88
CA ILE A 619 9.04 5.99 -32.84
C ILE A 619 8.93 6.78 -31.53
N SER A 620 7.93 6.41 -30.73
CA SER A 620 7.72 6.89 -29.38
C SER A 620 7.96 5.73 -28.44
N VAL A 621 8.74 5.92 -27.38
CA VAL A 621 9.04 4.85 -26.42
C VAL A 621 8.51 5.22 -25.04
N GLU A 622 8.01 4.23 -24.31
CA GLU A 622 7.61 4.40 -22.92
C GLU A 622 8.79 4.83 -22.04
N ASP A 623 8.58 5.86 -21.22
CA ASP A 623 9.61 6.49 -20.38
C ASP A 623 10.31 5.48 -19.45
N GLY A 624 9.55 4.61 -18.78
CA GLY A 624 10.10 3.55 -17.93
C GLY A 624 10.92 2.51 -18.71
N LEU A 625 10.52 2.12 -19.92
CA LEU A 625 11.29 1.22 -20.77
C LEU A 625 12.59 1.90 -21.22
N ALA A 626 12.51 3.17 -21.59
CA ALA A 626 13.68 3.96 -21.96
C ALA A 626 14.65 4.08 -20.76
N GLU A 627 14.17 4.41 -19.56
CA GLU A 627 14.99 4.45 -18.35
C GLU A 627 15.64 3.09 -18.03
N ARG A 628 14.87 2.00 -18.09
CA ARG A 628 15.38 0.64 -17.82
C ARG A 628 16.48 0.23 -18.79
N LEU A 629 16.31 0.51 -20.08
CA LEU A 629 17.27 0.16 -21.11
C LEU A 629 18.38 1.21 -21.29
N GLY A 630 18.27 2.37 -20.64
CA GLY A 630 19.21 3.49 -20.77
C GLY A 630 19.12 4.21 -22.12
N LEU A 631 17.94 4.20 -22.75
CA LEU A 631 17.66 4.82 -24.04
C LEU A 631 17.29 6.30 -23.90
N GLY A 632 17.68 7.11 -24.87
CA GLY A 632 17.36 8.53 -24.96
C GLY A 632 16.78 8.95 -26.30
N LEU A 633 16.41 10.23 -26.40
CA LEU A 633 15.98 10.82 -27.67
C LEU A 633 17.10 10.75 -28.72
N GLY A 634 16.75 10.36 -29.93
CA GLY A 634 17.66 10.22 -31.08
C GLY A 634 18.36 8.87 -31.19
N ASP A 635 18.23 7.98 -30.21
CA ASP A 635 18.76 6.62 -30.31
C ASP A 635 18.04 5.82 -31.41
N GLU A 636 18.79 4.93 -32.05
CA GLU A 636 18.31 4.07 -33.13
C GLU A 636 18.06 2.65 -32.63
N ILE A 637 16.88 2.12 -32.94
CA ILE A 637 16.49 0.74 -32.60
C ILE A 637 16.10 0.01 -33.89
N THR A 638 16.74 -1.11 -34.16
CA THR A 638 16.39 -1.99 -35.28
C THR A 638 15.48 -3.10 -34.78
N PHE A 639 14.30 -3.20 -35.38
CA PHE A 639 13.34 -4.27 -35.13
C PHE A 639 13.30 -5.26 -36.28
N ALA A 640 13.32 -6.56 -35.97
CA ALA A 640 12.95 -7.61 -36.91
C ALA A 640 11.44 -7.88 -36.81
N VAL A 641 10.73 -7.64 -37.91
CA VAL A 641 9.28 -7.84 -38.06
C VAL A 641 9.06 -8.80 -39.21
N GLY A 642 8.67 -10.05 -38.91
CA GLY A 642 8.62 -11.10 -39.93
C GLY A 642 9.99 -11.35 -40.55
N SER A 643 10.13 -11.14 -41.86
CA SER A 643 11.40 -11.23 -42.59
C SER A 643 12.15 -9.90 -42.68
N ASP A 644 11.51 -8.80 -42.34
CA ASP A 644 12.01 -7.45 -42.63
C ASP A 644 12.69 -6.86 -41.40
N SER A 645 13.73 -6.07 -41.63
CA SER A 645 14.41 -5.28 -40.60
C SER A 645 14.05 -3.82 -40.76
N ILE A 646 13.47 -3.22 -39.73
CA ILE A 646 13.05 -1.82 -39.72
C ILE A 646 13.92 -1.07 -38.72
N THR A 647 14.72 -0.13 -39.21
CA THR A 647 15.50 0.78 -38.37
C THR A 647 14.65 1.99 -37.99
N THR A 648 14.54 2.23 -36.70
CA THR A 648 13.69 3.27 -36.11
C THR A 648 14.51 4.24 -35.28
N ARG A 649 14.00 5.46 -35.06
CA ARG A 649 14.63 6.48 -34.21
C ARG A 649 13.65 6.99 -33.16
N ILE A 650 14.12 7.11 -31.92
CA ILE A 650 13.31 7.64 -30.81
C ILE A 650 13.15 9.15 -30.95
N GLU A 651 11.96 9.61 -31.32
CA GLU A 651 11.63 11.05 -31.43
C GLU A 651 10.87 11.57 -30.20
N SER A 652 10.22 10.69 -29.45
CA SER A 652 9.54 11.06 -28.21
C SER A 652 9.60 9.98 -27.14
N LEU A 653 9.59 10.42 -25.88
CA LEU A 653 9.39 9.58 -24.71
C LEU A 653 8.07 9.93 -24.06
N ARG A 654 7.29 8.92 -23.68
CA ARG A 654 5.94 9.10 -23.11
C ARG A 654 5.74 8.33 -21.82
N SER A 655 5.04 8.96 -20.88
CA SER A 655 4.53 8.31 -19.68
C SER A 655 3.20 7.64 -20.00
N LEU A 656 3.08 6.36 -19.64
CA LEU A 656 1.87 5.56 -19.76
C LEU A 656 1.14 5.53 -18.43
N ASN A 657 -0.19 5.59 -18.48
CA ASN A 657 -1.02 5.25 -17.34
C ASN A 657 -1.45 3.78 -17.42
N TRP A 658 -0.66 2.88 -16.83
CA TRP A 658 -0.98 1.45 -16.74
C TRP A 658 -2.22 1.15 -15.88
N ASP A 659 -2.68 2.13 -15.09
CA ASP A 659 -3.91 2.00 -14.31
C ASP A 659 -5.17 2.27 -15.15
N SER A 660 -5.03 2.74 -16.39
CA SER A 660 -6.15 2.85 -17.32
C SER A 660 -6.49 1.47 -17.90
N PHE A 661 -7.78 1.17 -18.03
CA PHE A 661 -8.26 -0.05 -18.70
C PHE A 661 -8.19 0.06 -20.23
N ASN A 662 -7.33 0.94 -20.76
CA ASN A 662 -7.10 1.11 -22.18
C ASN A 662 -5.87 0.29 -22.62
N PRO A 663 -5.84 -0.23 -23.86
CA PRO A 663 -4.67 -0.91 -24.40
C PRO A 663 -3.44 0.01 -24.43
N ASN A 664 -2.40 -0.36 -23.69
CA ASN A 664 -1.14 0.36 -23.61
C ASN A 664 -0.01 -0.44 -24.28
N PHE A 665 0.87 0.26 -24.99
CA PHE A 665 1.97 -0.33 -25.75
C PHE A 665 3.30 0.32 -25.37
N PHE A 666 4.40 -0.44 -25.44
CA PHE A 666 5.73 0.08 -25.10
C PHE A 666 6.35 0.96 -26.20
N VAL A 667 6.01 0.67 -27.45
CA VAL A 667 6.47 1.38 -28.66
C VAL A 667 5.22 1.79 -29.43
#